data_AF-A0A933PXM1-F1
#
_entry.id   AF-A0A933PXM1-F1
#
_cell.length_a   1.000
_cell.length_b   1.000
_cell.length_c   1.000
_cell.angle_alpha   90.00
_cell.angle_beta   90.00
_cell.angle_gamma   90.00
#
_symmetry.space_group_name_H-M   'P 1'
#
loop_
_entity.id
_entity.type
_entity.pdbx_description
1 polymer ?
#
loop_
_entity_poly.entity_id
_entity_poly.type
_entity_poly.pdbx_seq_one_letter_code
_entity_poly.pdbx_strand_id
1 'polypeptide(L)'
;MKQFLIRILSLLVTVTMLSAAVDESAIKEDEVELRLKSIPSVFTSDPTWIARRKIFEAFIKRYPKYKVRAVVPLAVEAPGSEGTDFFAVIGGVAPDVFWLLTRHVADYRDQKFLIPLNDYLKQYQKEYNQPYRGIYAPSKLWKFCQDASNIYVVPTLYYNMMLGCHNPTFANAGLGGRLPKDWDELYEFARKMTYDPTKEGGKPDDPFTYGFYIDLSRRTSSGWQFLQWVWSAGGDVVLPHFEKDGKLIEVPDPPVNFRDFNIEVSDEAENHAEMEANRKKLTALGFPINYTVNDAKWRLVTDRPKAIRALNFYRKLLQQPWIRNKGHEFDITAEMIRAKKAVDPVTGDTFDLTDKAVQKRIYKGVVDAGLSSEIKQKFIGIRIITMQEGGMGNINEDPTEYTYTLLPPITKEEQTAVFIMGHFAGVNAAIAEEDKPGRRSKKAIQDAAWKYIEFSTGPEAEHIRMSVYYELGLAELVRPTLLKSAGYADVLSRIPEERLAMWDRIDRYGKGEPRCKGFTQVMTKDLRIPIDIMINDPIDMVTGQYAQDPTNVMRGIVERVNTTVLGEMPKEEIKKRSMIGWVLFVILLSGIVVAGFFIVKFAMRAEAKFKNNEGFGVGGHPGRRRIYAYLFLIPALFTIAVWAYYPLVRGTAMAFQDYKLLGGSTYVGLKNFIEVVSQGSFWRYFLQTFLYVGYSVGIGFLVPIVLAIMLTEIPKGKIIYRTVYYLPAVTTGIVTLFLWKGLLYDTSKQGIINQMILWFNTWPVPAAIAVKFIVLAAFVLIAIVCFMQVSKKENERGEKLFAGAIGGIVSALILLAIVPEFMKDGLFAFTRVFLGGFDFKEQKFLQDPNMAMLWVVIPSIWAHAGPGCLIYLAALKGIPDAQYEAADIDGAGVWKKVVHIMIPNLKALILINFVGAVVGAFHASQNVFVMTGGGPEDKTMTVGLYIWFNAFMFLEFGVSTAAAWIIGAMLIGFTFNQLRIMNKLQFRSVSVEKESSGGGSSGGK
;
A
#
# COMPACT_ATOMS: atom_id res chain seq x y z
N MET A 1 47.66 -9.35 -24.79
CA MET A 1 46.35 -9.36 -24.08
C MET A 1 46.45 -8.96 -22.60
N LYS A 2 47.29 -9.59 -21.77
CA LYS A 2 47.47 -9.23 -20.35
C LYS A 2 47.95 -7.78 -20.13
N GLN A 3 48.92 -7.31 -20.93
CA GLN A 3 49.36 -5.90 -20.90
C GLN A 3 48.33 -4.91 -21.43
N PHE A 4 47.45 -5.35 -22.33
CA PHE A 4 46.36 -4.53 -22.86
C PHE A 4 45.25 -4.33 -21.81
N LEU A 5 44.91 -5.40 -21.09
CA LEU A 5 44.02 -5.36 -19.92
C LEU A 5 44.57 -4.50 -18.78
N ILE A 6 45.87 -4.60 -18.48
CA ILE A 6 46.51 -3.74 -17.48
C ILE A 6 46.43 -2.28 -17.90
N ARG A 7 46.73 -1.94 -19.17
CA ARG A 7 46.61 -0.56 -19.66
C ARG A 7 45.17 -0.04 -19.64
N ILE A 8 44.17 -0.86 -19.94
CA ILE A 8 42.75 -0.46 -19.83
C ILE A 8 42.36 -0.23 -18.36
N LEU A 9 42.78 -1.09 -17.44
CA LEU A 9 42.55 -0.92 -16.00
C LEU A 9 43.28 0.30 -15.45
N SER A 10 44.51 0.57 -15.90
CA SER A 10 45.24 1.80 -15.59
C SER A 10 44.50 3.01 -16.14
N LEU A 11 44.05 2.98 -17.40
CA LEU A 11 43.32 4.07 -18.01
C LEU A 11 41.97 4.32 -17.30
N LEU A 12 41.27 3.27 -16.91
CA LEU A 12 40.03 3.37 -16.12
C LEU A 12 40.30 3.96 -14.75
N VAL A 13 41.32 3.50 -14.01
CA VAL A 13 41.69 4.07 -12.71
C VAL A 13 42.13 5.53 -12.86
N THR A 14 42.92 5.85 -13.88
CA THR A 14 43.37 7.22 -14.15
C THR A 14 42.22 8.12 -14.60
N VAL A 15 41.27 7.64 -15.39
CA VAL A 15 40.05 8.39 -15.78
C VAL A 15 39.10 8.56 -14.60
N THR A 16 39.02 7.57 -13.69
CA THR A 16 38.23 7.68 -12.45
C THR A 16 38.89 8.65 -11.45
N MET A 17 40.22 8.71 -11.42
CA MET A 17 40.97 9.67 -10.60
C MET A 17 41.01 11.07 -11.20
N LEU A 18 41.06 11.21 -12.53
CA LEU A 18 40.95 12.49 -13.22
C LEU A 18 39.52 13.04 -13.23
N SER A 19 38.47 12.19 -13.24
CA SER A 19 37.10 12.66 -13.03
C SER A 19 36.85 13.13 -11.59
N ALA A 20 37.69 12.73 -10.64
CA ALA A 20 37.69 13.23 -9.27
C ALA A 20 38.53 14.51 -9.10
N ALA A 21 39.32 14.91 -10.11
CA ALA A 21 40.22 16.06 -10.07
C ALA A 21 39.80 17.18 -11.05
N VAL A 22 38.50 17.31 -11.31
CA VAL A 22 37.94 18.40 -12.11
C VAL A 22 37.60 19.58 -11.19
N ASP A 23 38.39 20.65 -11.34
CA ASP A 23 38.15 22.04 -10.94
C ASP A 23 37.95 22.32 -9.43
N GLU A 24 39.05 22.31 -8.68
CA GLU A 24 39.13 22.89 -7.32
C GLU A 24 39.57 24.37 -7.32
N SER A 25 39.77 24.99 -8.48
CA SER A 25 40.25 26.37 -8.58
C SER A 25 39.16 27.34 -9.06
N ALA A 26 38.06 27.50 -8.30
CA ALA A 26 37.18 28.70 -8.38
C ALA A 26 36.02 28.76 -7.36
N ILE A 27 36.06 28.10 -6.19
CA ILE A 27 34.99 28.34 -5.19
C ILE A 27 35.43 29.52 -4.32
N LYS A 28 34.82 30.69 -4.56
CA LYS A 28 34.89 31.83 -3.64
C LYS A 28 34.47 31.34 -2.25
N GLU A 29 35.29 31.59 -1.23
CA GLU A 29 35.11 31.13 0.16
C GLU A 29 33.77 31.54 0.82
N ASP A 30 32.96 32.39 0.18
CA ASP A 30 31.68 32.91 0.69
C ASP A 30 30.40 32.33 0.04
N GLU A 31 30.50 31.46 -0.96
CA GLU A 31 29.31 30.91 -1.63
C GLU A 31 28.78 29.64 -0.97
N VAL A 32 27.50 29.63 -0.55
CA VAL A 32 26.84 28.46 0.05
C VAL A 32 25.80 27.88 -0.92
N GLU A 33 25.96 26.61 -1.29
CA GLU A 33 25.01 25.92 -2.16
C GLU A 33 23.85 25.29 -1.35
N LEU A 34 22.64 25.80 -1.56
CA LEU A 34 21.40 25.36 -0.91
C LEU A 34 20.62 24.39 -1.80
N ARG A 35 20.31 23.20 -1.29
CA ARG A 35 19.55 22.16 -1.98
C ARG A 35 18.07 22.25 -1.62
N LEU A 36 17.23 22.48 -2.62
CA LEU A 36 15.78 22.50 -2.47
C LEU A 36 15.14 21.33 -3.23
N LYS A 37 14.00 20.83 -2.72
CA LYS A 37 13.26 19.71 -3.32
C LYS A 37 12.81 19.99 -4.75
N SER A 38 12.43 21.23 -5.03
CA SER A 38 12.03 21.68 -6.37
C SER A 38 12.32 23.16 -6.53
N ILE A 39 12.78 23.57 -7.71
CA ILE A 39 12.84 24.98 -8.11
C ILE A 39 11.53 25.30 -8.85
N PRO A 40 10.81 26.39 -8.51
CA PRO A 40 9.58 26.77 -9.20
C PRO A 40 9.80 26.92 -10.71
N SER A 41 8.93 26.30 -11.52
CA SER A 41 9.01 26.36 -12.99
C SER A 41 8.58 27.72 -13.54
N VAL A 42 9.16 28.13 -14.67
CA VAL A 42 8.76 29.34 -15.41
C VAL A 42 7.55 29.12 -16.31
N PHE A 43 7.21 27.87 -16.64
CA PHE A 43 6.19 27.51 -17.65
C PHE A 43 4.80 27.24 -17.07
N THR A 44 4.64 27.40 -15.76
CA THR A 44 3.35 27.16 -15.08
C THR A 44 2.52 28.44 -15.05
N SER A 45 1.23 28.30 -15.35
CA SER A 45 0.22 29.36 -15.27
C SER A 45 -0.53 29.37 -13.94
N ASP A 46 -0.21 28.45 -13.02
CA ASP A 46 -0.90 28.37 -11.74
C ASP A 46 -0.51 29.56 -10.83
N PRO A 47 -1.49 30.29 -10.26
CA PRO A 47 -1.26 31.46 -9.40
C PRO A 47 -0.30 31.19 -8.24
N THR A 48 -0.36 30.00 -7.64
CA THR A 48 0.52 29.63 -6.51
C THR A 48 1.95 29.44 -6.95
N TRP A 49 2.14 28.71 -8.04
CA TRP A 49 3.47 28.48 -8.58
C TRP A 49 4.10 29.77 -9.08
N ILE A 50 3.31 30.69 -9.65
CA ILE A 50 3.74 32.05 -9.98
C ILE A 50 4.21 32.80 -8.72
N ALA A 51 3.42 32.79 -7.64
CA ALA A 51 3.81 33.43 -6.38
C ALA A 51 5.09 32.80 -5.78
N ARG A 52 5.19 31.47 -5.73
CA ARG A 52 6.39 30.75 -5.27
C ARG A 52 7.61 31.12 -6.11
N ARG A 53 7.45 31.29 -7.42
CA ARG A 53 8.52 31.72 -8.32
C ARG A 53 8.95 33.15 -8.03
N LYS A 54 8.03 34.10 -7.91
CA LYS A 54 8.35 35.51 -7.56
C LYS A 54 9.06 35.60 -6.21
N ILE A 55 8.61 34.84 -5.19
CA ILE A 55 9.27 34.77 -3.88
C ILE A 55 10.70 34.20 -4.02
N PHE A 56 10.85 33.12 -4.79
CA PHE A 56 12.16 32.51 -5.04
C PHE A 56 13.12 33.47 -5.75
N GLU A 57 12.66 34.18 -6.79
CA GLU A 57 13.44 35.20 -7.50
C GLU A 57 13.85 36.35 -6.57
N ALA A 58 12.94 36.81 -5.69
CA ALA A 58 13.22 37.84 -4.70
C ALA A 58 14.29 37.38 -3.68
N PHE A 59 14.23 36.13 -3.23
CA PHE A 59 15.23 35.55 -2.34
C PHE A 59 16.63 35.54 -2.98
N ILE A 60 16.75 35.04 -4.21
CA ILE A 60 18.03 34.97 -4.93
C ILE A 60 18.60 36.37 -5.18
N LYS A 61 17.73 37.34 -5.48
CA LYS A 61 18.13 38.75 -5.65
C LYS A 61 18.64 39.36 -4.35
N ARG A 62 18.00 39.07 -3.20
CA ARG A 62 18.37 39.57 -1.87
C ARG A 62 19.66 38.92 -1.35
N TYR A 63 19.85 37.64 -1.62
CA TYR A 63 20.95 36.84 -1.10
C TYR A 63 21.73 36.14 -2.23
N PRO A 64 22.49 36.89 -3.06
CA PRO A 64 23.21 36.33 -4.21
C PRO A 64 24.30 35.33 -3.83
N LYS A 65 24.74 35.31 -2.56
CA LYS A 65 25.70 34.34 -2.02
C LYS A 65 25.15 32.90 -1.92
N TYR A 66 23.83 32.72 -1.97
CA TYR A 66 23.20 31.41 -1.89
C TYR A 66 22.91 30.86 -3.29
N LYS A 67 23.65 29.82 -3.70
CA LYS A 67 23.42 29.13 -4.97
C LYS A 67 22.42 28.01 -4.77
N VAL A 68 21.24 28.09 -5.39
CA VAL A 68 20.19 27.08 -5.20
C VAL A 68 20.26 25.99 -6.27
N ARG A 69 20.15 24.72 -5.83
CA ARG A 69 20.09 23.55 -6.71
C ARG A 69 18.85 22.69 -6.38
N ALA A 70 18.19 22.19 -7.42
CA ALA A 70 17.12 21.21 -7.26
C ALA A 70 17.68 19.81 -6.98
N VAL A 71 17.06 19.09 -6.05
CA VAL A 71 17.33 17.68 -5.79
C VAL A 71 16.43 16.81 -6.66
N VAL A 72 17.01 15.76 -7.26
CA VAL A 72 16.24 14.69 -7.91
C VAL A 72 16.38 13.44 -7.05
N PRO A 73 15.44 13.17 -6.13
CA PRO A 73 15.50 11.97 -5.31
C PRO A 73 15.20 10.74 -6.18
N LEU A 74 15.76 9.58 -5.82
CA LEU A 74 15.41 8.32 -6.47
C LEU A 74 13.96 7.98 -6.11
N ALA A 75 13.04 8.16 -7.05
CA ALA A 75 11.64 7.79 -6.88
C ALA A 75 11.43 6.34 -7.32
N VAL A 76 11.01 5.47 -6.40
CA VAL A 76 10.49 4.15 -6.74
C VAL A 76 8.99 4.32 -6.97
N GLU A 77 8.40 3.74 -8.03
CA GLU A 77 6.95 3.85 -8.34
C GLU A 77 6.01 3.25 -7.27
N ALA A 78 6.57 2.62 -6.23
CA ALA A 78 5.88 1.78 -5.26
C ALA A 78 5.51 2.44 -3.93
N PRO A 79 6.35 3.25 -3.25
CA PRO A 79 5.91 3.97 -2.07
C PRO A 79 5.06 5.16 -2.50
N GLY A 80 4.14 5.60 -1.65
CA GLY A 80 3.61 6.95 -1.78
C GLY A 80 4.75 8.00 -1.82
N SER A 81 4.43 9.27 -2.05
CA SER A 81 5.41 10.38 -2.07
C SER A 81 6.30 10.49 -0.81
N GLU A 82 6.00 9.71 0.21
CA GLU A 82 6.63 9.66 1.54
C GLU A 82 8.00 8.97 1.50
N GLY A 83 8.18 7.90 0.71
CA GLY A 83 9.43 7.13 0.67
C GLY A 83 10.63 7.88 0.06
N THR A 84 10.36 8.84 -0.83
CA THR A 84 11.40 9.50 -1.65
C THR A 84 12.37 10.34 -0.82
N ASP A 85 11.87 11.04 0.18
CA ASP A 85 12.67 11.92 1.02
C ASP A 85 13.59 11.09 1.94
N PHE A 86 13.14 9.92 2.41
CA PHE A 86 13.97 8.96 3.16
C PHE A 86 15.10 8.40 2.32
N PHE A 87 14.82 7.93 1.10
CA PHE A 87 15.86 7.46 0.19
C PHE A 87 16.86 8.56 -0.17
N ALA A 88 16.40 9.81 -0.27
CA ALA A 88 17.29 10.95 -0.48
C ALA A 88 18.21 11.20 0.73
N VAL A 89 17.70 11.05 1.96
CA VAL A 89 18.51 11.16 3.19
C VAL A 89 19.56 10.07 3.24
N ILE A 90 19.17 8.80 3.02
CA ILE A 90 20.10 7.67 2.99
C ILE A 90 21.12 7.82 1.86
N GLY A 91 20.68 8.32 0.70
CA GLY A 91 21.53 8.55 -0.46
C GLY A 91 22.42 9.79 -0.38
N GLY A 92 22.38 10.57 0.72
CA GLY A 92 23.19 11.79 0.89
C GLY A 92 22.82 12.94 -0.07
N VAL A 93 21.65 12.86 -0.71
CA VAL A 93 21.15 13.83 -1.69
C VAL A 93 19.90 14.57 -1.19
N ALA A 94 19.51 14.40 0.07
CA ALA A 94 18.34 15.06 0.64
C ALA A 94 18.34 16.60 0.46
N PRO A 95 17.15 17.21 0.36
CA PRO A 95 17.02 18.66 0.40
C PRO A 95 17.44 19.21 1.78
N ASP A 96 17.98 20.42 1.82
CA ASP A 96 18.38 21.09 3.06
C ASP A 96 17.17 21.68 3.81
N VAL A 97 16.07 21.92 3.07
CA VAL A 97 14.78 22.35 3.60
C VAL A 97 13.75 21.25 3.33
N PHE A 98 13.18 20.69 4.40
CA PHE A 98 12.08 19.75 4.30
C PHE A 98 10.75 20.49 4.24
N TRP A 99 9.95 20.16 3.24
CA TRP A 99 8.57 20.62 3.09
C TRP A 99 7.64 19.51 3.54
N LEU A 100 6.97 19.72 4.68
CA LEU A 100 6.20 18.71 5.38
C LEU A 100 4.72 19.07 5.43
N LEU A 101 3.87 18.06 5.32
CA LEU A 101 2.46 18.16 5.68
C LEU A 101 2.30 17.93 7.18
N THR A 102 1.18 18.42 7.75
CA THR A 102 0.83 18.26 9.18
C THR A 102 1.13 16.86 9.72
N ARG A 103 0.63 15.81 9.04
CA ARG A 103 0.85 14.40 9.37
C ARG A 103 2.30 13.89 9.40
N HIS A 104 3.24 14.56 8.74
CA HIS A 104 4.63 14.09 8.65
C HIS A 104 5.54 14.73 9.69
N VAL A 105 5.11 15.84 10.30
CA VAL A 105 5.93 16.60 11.25
C VAL A 105 6.37 15.72 12.43
N ALA A 106 5.46 14.93 12.99
CA ALA A 106 5.75 14.05 14.13
C ALA A 106 6.75 12.94 13.77
N ASP A 107 6.53 12.23 12.65
CA ASP A 107 7.38 11.12 12.23
C ASP A 107 8.80 11.59 11.90
N TYR A 108 8.93 12.71 11.17
CA TYR A 108 10.24 13.29 10.81
C TYR A 108 11.00 13.76 12.06
N ARG A 109 10.30 14.36 13.02
CA ARG A 109 10.88 14.73 14.31
C ARG A 109 11.34 13.51 15.11
N ASP A 110 10.50 12.48 15.23
CA ASP A 110 10.79 11.28 16.03
C ASP A 110 12.00 10.49 15.49
N GLN A 111 12.17 10.53 14.16
CA GLN A 111 13.33 10.00 13.43
C GLN A 111 14.55 10.93 13.43
N LYS A 112 14.45 12.09 14.08
CA LYS A 112 15.50 13.12 14.21
C LYS A 112 15.98 13.69 12.86
N PHE A 113 15.06 13.85 11.92
CA PHE A 113 15.33 14.47 10.61
C PHE A 113 15.29 15.99 10.65
N LEU A 114 14.81 16.57 11.75
CA LEU A 114 14.61 18.01 11.92
C LEU A 114 15.44 18.56 13.07
N ILE A 115 15.95 19.78 12.89
CA ILE A 115 16.67 20.53 13.93
C ILE A 115 15.68 21.38 14.74
N PRO A 116 15.82 21.48 16.07
CA PRO A 116 15.09 22.48 16.86
C PRO A 116 15.42 23.91 16.40
N LEU A 117 14.40 24.72 16.17
CA LEU A 117 14.48 26.07 15.63
C LEU A 117 14.52 27.14 16.73
N ASN A 118 14.46 26.78 18.01
CA ASN A 118 14.40 27.71 19.14
C ASN A 118 15.52 28.76 19.12
N ASP A 119 16.75 28.35 18.83
CA ASP A 119 17.90 29.26 18.79
C ASP A 119 17.83 30.21 17.59
N TYR A 120 17.34 29.73 16.45
CA TYR A 120 17.09 30.54 15.25
C TYR A 120 15.98 31.57 15.49
N LEU A 121 14.90 31.19 16.19
CA LEU A 121 13.82 32.11 16.57
C LEU A 121 14.31 33.22 17.52
N LYS A 122 15.15 32.87 18.51
CA LYS A 122 15.80 33.85 19.39
C LYS A 122 16.74 34.78 18.62
N GLN A 123 17.44 34.25 17.62
CA GLN A 123 18.30 35.06 16.76
C GLN A 123 17.50 36.03 15.90
N TYR A 124 16.39 35.58 15.30
CA TYR A 124 15.48 36.43 14.53
C TYR A 124 14.99 37.62 15.37
N GLN A 125 14.58 37.38 16.62
CA GLN A 125 14.16 38.46 17.51
C GLN A 125 15.27 39.49 17.76
N LYS A 126 16.52 39.05 17.93
CA LYS A 126 17.66 39.95 18.10
C LYS A 126 17.94 40.77 16.84
N GLU A 127 17.77 40.19 15.66
CA GLU A 127 18.02 40.85 14.37
C GLU A 127 16.93 41.89 14.03
N TYR A 128 15.66 41.58 14.29
CA TYR A 128 14.52 42.40 13.86
C TYR A 128 13.79 43.14 15.00
N ASN A 129 14.20 42.93 16.26
CA ASN A 129 13.58 43.51 17.46
C ASN A 129 12.06 43.26 17.57
N GLN A 130 11.60 42.10 17.12
CA GLN A 130 10.18 41.69 17.14
C GLN A 130 10.07 40.15 17.20
N PRO A 131 8.99 39.60 17.77
CA PRO A 131 8.74 38.15 17.75
C PRO A 131 8.60 37.64 16.32
N TYR A 132 8.87 36.35 16.14
CA TYR A 132 8.69 35.73 14.83
C TYR A 132 7.20 35.44 14.62
N ARG A 133 6.62 36.06 13.59
CA ARG A 133 5.19 35.86 13.24
C ARG A 133 4.98 34.84 12.12
N GLY A 134 6.04 34.48 11.38
CA GLY A 134 5.96 33.67 10.16
C GLY A 134 4.86 34.15 9.20
N ILE A 135 4.16 33.19 8.58
CA ILE A 135 2.92 33.50 7.85
C ILE A 135 1.81 33.88 8.84
N TYR A 136 0.97 34.84 8.48
CA TYR A 136 -0.15 35.24 9.34
C TYR A 136 -1.23 34.14 9.40
N ALA A 137 -1.16 33.28 10.43
CA ALA A 137 -1.95 32.06 10.59
C ALA A 137 -2.48 31.89 12.03
N PRO A 138 -3.65 31.22 12.19
CA PRO A 138 -4.26 31.02 13.49
C PRO A 138 -3.42 30.12 14.39
N SER A 139 -3.53 30.35 15.69
CA SER A 139 -2.86 29.65 16.78
C SER A 139 -2.92 28.12 16.61
N LYS A 140 -4.08 27.58 16.22
CA LYS A 140 -4.30 26.15 16.01
C LYS A 140 -3.32 25.51 15.02
N LEU A 141 -2.87 26.27 14.00
CA LEU A 141 -1.86 25.81 13.05
C LEU A 141 -0.47 25.81 13.68
N TRP A 142 -0.12 26.87 14.40
CA TRP A 142 1.16 27.01 15.09
C TRP A 142 1.35 25.97 16.19
N LYS A 143 0.26 25.53 16.83
CA LYS A 143 0.30 24.42 17.79
C LYS A 143 1.00 23.17 17.16
N PHE A 144 0.98 22.94 15.84
CA PHE A 144 1.61 21.77 15.17
C PHE A 144 3.13 21.84 15.06
N CYS A 145 3.68 23.03 15.23
CA CYS A 145 5.10 23.29 15.05
C CYS A 145 5.95 22.82 16.24
N GLN A 146 5.30 22.55 17.38
CA GLN A 146 5.97 22.32 18.65
C GLN A 146 5.89 20.88 19.15
N ASP A 147 6.87 20.52 19.97
CA ASP A 147 6.84 19.35 20.83
C ASP A 147 7.60 19.60 22.14
N ALA A 148 6.98 19.27 23.27
CA ALA A 148 7.46 19.62 24.61
C ALA A 148 7.86 21.11 24.73
N SER A 149 9.17 21.41 24.73
CA SER A 149 9.74 22.75 24.86
C SER A 149 10.50 23.22 23.60
N ASN A 150 10.29 22.57 22.44
CA ASN A 150 10.98 22.92 21.19
C ASN A 150 10.03 23.12 20.01
N ILE A 151 10.43 23.98 19.07
CA ILE A 151 9.81 24.19 17.77
C ILE A 151 10.69 23.53 16.71
N TYR A 152 10.15 22.67 15.85
CA TYR A 152 10.95 21.95 14.83
C TYR A 152 10.68 22.41 13.40
N VAL A 153 9.51 23.00 13.17
CA VAL A 153 9.06 23.48 11.87
C VAL A 153 8.33 24.79 12.04
N VAL A 154 8.13 25.53 10.95
CA VAL A 154 7.26 26.73 10.91
C VAL A 154 6.25 26.59 9.79
N PRO A 155 5.03 27.14 9.92
CA PRO A 155 4.04 27.10 8.87
C PRO A 155 4.49 27.95 7.67
N THR A 156 4.26 27.44 6.47
CA THR A 156 4.61 28.13 5.21
C THR A 156 3.40 28.38 4.32
N LEU A 157 2.37 27.55 4.48
CA LEU A 157 1.07 27.67 3.84
C LEU A 157 0.00 26.95 4.67
N TYR A 158 -1.22 27.48 4.63
CA TYR A 158 -2.47 26.79 5.06
C TYR A 158 -2.97 25.71 4.10
N TYR A 159 -4.23 25.26 4.21
CA TYR A 159 -5.35 25.23 3.24
C TYR A 159 -6.60 24.70 3.91
N ASN A 160 -7.75 24.99 3.32
CA ASN A 160 -9.04 24.54 3.82
C ASN A 160 -9.73 23.67 2.78
N MET A 161 -10.42 22.63 3.24
CA MET A 161 -11.33 21.89 2.37
C MET A 161 -12.72 22.50 2.43
N MET A 162 -13.27 22.79 1.26
CA MET A 162 -14.51 23.52 1.06
C MET A 162 -15.38 22.83 0.03
N LEU A 163 -16.67 23.12 0.06
CA LEU A 163 -17.61 22.67 -0.94
C LEU A 163 -17.59 23.68 -2.10
N GLY A 164 -17.13 23.24 -3.27
CA GLY A 164 -17.21 23.99 -4.52
C GLY A 164 -18.45 23.60 -5.30
N CYS A 165 -19.26 24.59 -5.66
CA CYS A 165 -20.47 24.45 -6.47
C CYS A 165 -20.22 25.12 -7.83
N HIS A 166 -20.27 24.36 -8.92
CA HIS A 166 -20.00 24.87 -10.26
C HIS A 166 -21.18 25.73 -10.75
N ASN A 167 -20.93 27.03 -10.97
CA ASN A 167 -21.98 28.02 -11.25
C ASN A 167 -22.79 27.69 -12.53
N PRO A 168 -22.17 27.34 -13.67
CA PRO A 168 -22.91 26.94 -14.87
C PRO A 168 -23.80 25.71 -14.66
N THR A 169 -23.33 24.70 -13.93
CA THR A 169 -24.12 23.48 -13.69
C THR A 169 -25.32 23.77 -12.78
N PHE A 170 -25.15 24.62 -11.77
CA PHE A 170 -26.24 25.06 -10.89
C PHE A 170 -27.31 25.87 -11.64
N ALA A 171 -26.88 26.74 -12.57
CA ALA A 171 -27.78 27.49 -13.43
C ALA A 171 -28.60 26.53 -14.34
N ASN A 172 -27.94 25.55 -14.96
CA ASN A 172 -28.61 24.54 -15.80
C ASN A 172 -29.61 23.67 -15.02
N ALA A 173 -29.33 23.38 -13.75
CA ALA A 173 -30.22 22.61 -12.87
C ALA A 173 -31.37 23.44 -12.25
N GLY A 174 -31.50 24.73 -12.60
CA GLY A 174 -32.52 25.61 -12.04
C GLY A 174 -32.34 25.91 -10.55
N LEU A 175 -31.14 25.69 -10.00
CA LEU A 175 -30.82 25.94 -8.60
C LEU A 175 -30.30 27.36 -8.36
N GLY A 176 -29.93 28.08 -9.44
CA GLY A 176 -29.34 29.42 -9.37
C GLY A 176 -28.06 29.43 -8.52
N GLY A 177 -27.62 30.59 -8.05
CA GLY A 177 -26.46 30.70 -7.12
C GLY A 177 -26.73 30.21 -5.69
N ARG A 178 -27.79 29.42 -5.44
CA ARG A 178 -28.19 29.00 -4.10
C ARG A 178 -27.31 27.84 -3.61
N LEU A 179 -26.69 28.02 -2.44
CA LEU A 179 -25.84 27.01 -1.81
C LEU A 179 -26.64 26.09 -0.87
N PRO A 180 -26.24 24.80 -0.71
CA PRO A 180 -26.90 23.87 0.19
C PRO A 180 -26.65 24.23 1.65
N LYS A 181 -27.68 24.17 2.49
CA LYS A 181 -27.61 24.57 3.92
C LYS A 181 -27.38 23.41 4.88
N ASP A 182 -27.79 22.21 4.51
CA ASP A 182 -27.68 20.98 5.30
C ASP A 182 -27.39 19.78 4.37
N TRP A 183 -27.18 18.61 4.95
CA TRP A 183 -26.89 17.39 4.20
C TRP A 183 -28.05 16.92 3.32
N ASP A 184 -29.30 17.17 3.71
CA ASP A 184 -30.46 16.78 2.93
C ASP A 184 -30.57 17.64 1.67
N GLU A 185 -30.45 18.97 1.80
CA GLU A 185 -30.39 19.88 0.65
C GLU A 185 -29.18 19.58 -0.27
N LEU A 186 -28.04 19.21 0.31
CA LEU A 186 -26.85 18.80 -0.45
C LEU A 186 -27.13 17.57 -1.32
N TYR A 187 -27.77 16.54 -0.75
CA TYR A 187 -28.16 15.34 -1.46
C TYR A 187 -29.18 15.64 -2.56
N GLU A 188 -30.19 16.46 -2.27
CA GLU A 188 -31.21 16.88 -3.23
C GLU A 188 -30.61 17.63 -4.42
N PHE A 189 -29.68 18.55 -4.18
CA PHE A 189 -29.02 19.30 -5.23
C PHE A 189 -28.19 18.38 -6.11
N ALA A 190 -27.37 17.51 -5.50
CA ALA A 190 -26.61 16.50 -6.22
C ALA A 190 -27.52 15.58 -7.05
N ARG A 191 -28.68 15.18 -6.52
CA ARG A 191 -29.63 14.34 -7.25
C ARG A 191 -30.19 15.04 -8.50
N LYS A 192 -30.61 16.30 -8.36
CA LYS A 192 -31.11 17.10 -9.50
C LYS A 192 -30.07 17.30 -10.60
N MET A 193 -28.80 17.49 -10.23
CA MET A 193 -27.70 17.64 -11.18
C MET A 193 -27.20 16.33 -11.80
N THR A 194 -27.62 15.17 -11.28
CA THR A 194 -27.19 13.88 -11.82
C THR A 194 -27.96 13.55 -13.10
N TYR A 195 -27.23 13.28 -14.17
CA TYR A 195 -27.74 12.99 -15.50
C TYR A 195 -26.85 11.97 -16.23
N ASP A 196 -27.44 10.83 -16.60
CA ASP A 196 -26.81 9.77 -17.39
C ASP A 196 -27.62 9.55 -18.69
N PRO A 197 -27.11 9.93 -19.88
CA PRO A 197 -27.80 9.78 -21.16
C PRO A 197 -28.09 8.32 -21.53
N THR A 198 -27.49 7.33 -20.86
CA THR A 198 -27.86 5.92 -21.05
C THR A 198 -29.15 5.52 -20.32
N LYS A 199 -29.60 6.34 -19.37
CA LYS A 199 -30.77 6.07 -18.52
C LYS A 199 -32.00 6.88 -18.90
N GLU A 200 -31.81 8.05 -19.52
CA GLU A 200 -32.90 8.89 -20.03
C GLU A 200 -32.54 9.45 -21.41
N GLY A 201 -33.50 9.46 -22.34
CA GLY A 201 -33.33 9.81 -23.76
C GLY A 201 -33.00 11.28 -24.04
N GLY A 202 -31.88 11.76 -23.52
CA GLY A 202 -31.28 13.01 -23.98
C GLY A 202 -30.54 12.82 -25.29
N LYS A 203 -30.02 13.94 -25.78
CA LYS A 203 -29.42 13.99 -27.10
C LYS A 203 -28.04 13.32 -27.04
N PRO A 204 -27.58 12.67 -28.12
CA PRO A 204 -26.26 12.04 -28.18
C PRO A 204 -25.08 12.97 -27.81
N ASP A 205 -25.31 14.28 -27.88
CA ASP A 205 -24.32 15.33 -27.63
C ASP A 205 -24.35 15.89 -26.19
N ASP A 206 -25.29 15.45 -25.34
CA ASP A 206 -25.36 15.91 -23.94
C ASP A 206 -24.26 15.22 -23.10
N PRO A 207 -23.42 15.99 -22.37
CA PRO A 207 -22.35 15.42 -21.56
C PRO A 207 -22.90 14.67 -20.34
N PHE A 208 -22.33 13.50 -20.04
CA PHE A 208 -22.58 12.78 -18.78
C PHE A 208 -22.26 13.70 -17.60
N THR A 209 -23.24 13.94 -16.73
CA THR A 209 -23.12 14.87 -15.59
C THR A 209 -23.41 14.13 -14.29
N TYR A 210 -22.51 14.20 -13.32
CA TYR A 210 -22.77 13.69 -11.97
C TYR A 210 -22.85 14.84 -10.98
N GLY A 211 -23.85 14.78 -10.10
CA GLY A 211 -24.15 15.91 -9.23
C GLY A 211 -23.15 16.12 -8.11
N PHE A 212 -22.46 15.08 -7.65
CA PHE A 212 -21.42 15.20 -6.63
C PHE A 212 -20.19 14.37 -6.98
N TYR A 213 -19.00 14.95 -6.81
CA TYR A 213 -17.73 14.27 -7.01
C TYR A 213 -16.96 14.09 -5.71
N ILE A 214 -16.48 12.87 -5.56
CA ILE A 214 -15.59 12.42 -4.50
C ILE A 214 -14.39 11.76 -5.17
N ASP A 215 -13.18 12.27 -4.90
CA ASP A 215 -11.96 11.63 -5.38
C ASP A 215 -11.68 10.35 -4.58
N LEU A 216 -12.18 9.21 -5.05
CA LEU A 216 -11.90 7.89 -4.47
C LEU A 216 -10.58 7.29 -5.00
N SER A 217 -9.72 8.08 -5.66
CA SER A 217 -8.50 7.55 -6.27
C SER A 217 -7.55 6.94 -5.23
N ARG A 218 -6.71 5.99 -5.68
CA ARG A 218 -5.76 5.25 -4.83
C ARG A 218 -4.77 6.14 -4.04
N ARG A 219 -4.70 7.44 -4.34
CA ARG A 219 -3.77 8.42 -3.74
C ARG A 219 -4.32 9.10 -2.47
N THR A 220 -5.64 9.22 -2.32
CA THR A 220 -6.31 9.82 -1.16
C THR A 220 -7.18 8.76 -0.48
N SER A 221 -6.81 8.31 0.73
CA SER A 221 -7.58 7.25 1.41
C SER A 221 -8.98 7.76 1.80
N SER A 222 -10.01 6.94 1.58
CA SER A 222 -11.40 7.21 2.01
C SER A 222 -11.53 7.58 3.48
N GLY A 223 -10.61 7.11 4.33
CA GLY A 223 -10.48 7.56 5.71
C GLY A 223 -10.32 9.09 5.83
N TRP A 224 -9.47 9.72 5.02
CA TRP A 224 -9.25 11.17 5.05
C TRP A 224 -10.47 11.97 4.59
N GLN A 225 -11.23 11.45 3.63
CA GLN A 225 -12.48 12.09 3.21
C GLN A 225 -13.55 11.94 4.27
N PHE A 226 -13.63 10.77 4.93
CA PHE A 226 -14.55 10.52 6.03
C PHE A 226 -14.38 11.51 7.19
N LEU A 227 -13.15 11.93 7.49
CA LEU A 227 -12.84 12.90 8.55
C LEU A 227 -13.66 14.19 8.44
N GLN A 228 -13.81 14.73 7.23
CA GLN A 228 -14.57 15.96 7.00
C GLN A 228 -16.06 15.80 7.31
N TRP A 229 -16.63 14.65 6.99
CA TRP A 229 -18.04 14.34 7.27
C TRP A 229 -18.29 14.17 8.76
N VAL A 230 -17.35 13.55 9.49
CA VAL A 230 -17.45 13.43 10.95
C VAL A 230 -17.37 14.81 11.62
N TRP A 231 -16.52 15.68 11.13
CA TRP A 231 -16.37 17.04 11.64
C TRP A 231 -17.55 17.96 11.28
N SER A 232 -18.10 17.86 10.07
CA SER A 232 -19.30 18.62 9.73
C SER A 232 -20.54 18.13 10.49
N ALA A 233 -20.55 16.87 10.96
CA ALA A 233 -21.49 16.37 11.95
C ALA A 233 -21.27 16.92 13.38
N GLY A 234 -20.23 17.73 13.59
CA GLY A 234 -19.78 18.18 14.91
C GLY A 234 -19.31 17.03 15.81
N GLY A 235 -18.83 15.93 15.21
CA GLY A 235 -18.16 14.84 15.90
C GLY A 235 -16.65 15.01 15.87
N ASP A 236 -15.93 14.05 16.43
CA ASP A 236 -14.48 13.94 16.34
C ASP A 236 -14.09 12.50 15.99
N VAL A 237 -12.91 12.32 15.40
CA VAL A 237 -12.40 10.98 15.04
C VAL A 237 -11.52 10.42 16.14
N VAL A 238 -10.74 11.26 16.82
CA VAL A 238 -9.95 10.88 18.01
C VAL A 238 -10.08 11.94 19.09
N LEU A 239 -9.91 11.55 20.35
CA LEU A 239 -9.90 12.43 21.50
C LEU A 239 -8.76 12.08 22.48
N PRO A 240 -8.17 13.07 23.16
CA PRO A 240 -7.20 12.79 24.21
C PRO A 240 -7.90 12.33 25.50
N HIS A 241 -7.25 11.43 26.23
CA HIS A 241 -7.75 10.88 27.48
C HIS A 241 -6.61 10.59 28.47
N PHE A 242 -6.98 10.52 29.74
CA PHE A 242 -6.13 10.05 30.83
C PHE A 242 -6.77 8.86 31.54
N GLU A 243 -5.94 7.97 32.08
CA GLU A 243 -6.38 6.91 32.98
C GLU A 243 -6.33 7.40 34.43
N LYS A 244 -7.47 7.43 35.12
CA LYS A 244 -7.58 7.78 36.54
C LYS A 244 -8.49 6.78 37.24
N ASP A 245 -7.99 6.11 38.28
CA ASP A 245 -8.74 5.11 39.05
C ASP A 245 -9.41 4.02 38.19
N GLY A 246 -8.74 3.61 37.10
CA GLY A 246 -9.26 2.63 36.13
C GLY A 246 -10.36 3.17 35.19
N LYS A 247 -10.70 4.45 35.27
CA LYS A 247 -11.65 5.13 34.38
C LYS A 247 -10.93 6.03 33.40
N LEU A 248 -11.39 6.01 32.15
CA LEU A 248 -10.90 6.90 31.09
C LEU A 248 -11.60 8.25 31.23
N ILE A 249 -10.82 9.32 31.38
CA ILE A 249 -11.32 10.69 31.45
C ILE A 249 -10.87 11.41 30.19
N GLU A 250 -11.84 11.81 29.37
CA GLU A 250 -11.59 12.65 28.18
C GLU A 250 -11.24 14.07 28.62
N VAL A 251 -10.21 14.63 28.01
CA VAL A 251 -9.69 15.97 28.32
C VAL A 251 -9.57 16.82 27.06
N PRO A 252 -9.55 18.15 27.16
CA PRO A 252 -9.21 19.02 26.04
C PRO A 252 -7.73 18.89 25.64
N ASP A 253 -7.42 19.33 24.43
CA ASP A 253 -6.04 19.42 23.93
C ASP A 253 -5.15 20.24 24.89
N PRO A 254 -3.88 19.82 25.11
CA PRO A 254 -2.96 20.55 25.99
C PRO A 254 -2.82 22.03 25.58
N PRO A 255 -2.98 22.99 26.52
CA PRO A 255 -2.84 24.41 26.21
C PRO A 255 -1.38 24.78 25.89
N VAL A 256 -1.20 25.75 24.99
CA VAL A 256 0.12 26.16 24.48
C VAL A 256 0.32 27.66 24.59
N ASN A 257 1.37 28.09 25.30
CA ASN A 257 1.73 29.50 25.38
C ASN A 257 2.80 29.87 24.34
N PHE A 258 2.40 30.51 23.25
CA PHE A 258 3.33 30.92 22.18
C PHE A 258 4.35 31.96 22.60
N ARG A 259 4.05 32.74 23.65
CA ARG A 259 4.99 33.73 24.22
C ARG A 259 6.25 33.08 24.76
N ASP A 260 6.17 31.85 25.26
CA ASP A 260 7.35 31.10 25.75
C ASP A 260 8.34 30.76 24.62
N PHE A 261 7.88 30.80 23.36
CA PHE A 261 8.66 30.53 22.15
C PHE A 261 8.98 31.79 21.34
N ASN A 262 8.60 32.98 21.81
CA ASN A 262 8.70 34.26 21.08
C ASN A 262 8.00 34.24 19.72
N ILE A 263 6.83 33.59 19.65
CA ILE A 263 6.00 33.51 18.44
C ILE A 263 4.76 34.39 18.61
N GLU A 264 4.46 35.17 17.58
CA GLU A 264 3.21 35.92 17.47
C GLU A 264 2.24 35.17 16.55
N VAL A 265 0.97 35.04 16.97
CA VAL A 265 -0.09 34.34 16.23
C VAL A 265 -1.20 35.31 15.86
N SER A 266 -1.97 35.02 14.79
CA SER A 266 -2.96 35.99 14.27
C SER A 266 -4.15 36.26 15.19
N ASP A 267 -4.45 35.35 16.12
CA ASP A 267 -5.63 35.28 16.99
C ASP A 267 -5.24 35.25 18.48
N GLU A 268 -4.22 36.02 18.88
CA GLU A 268 -3.60 35.93 20.21
C GLU A 268 -4.59 36.02 21.38
N ALA A 269 -5.56 36.95 21.32
CA ALA A 269 -6.57 37.10 22.37
C ALA A 269 -7.51 35.89 22.50
N GLU A 270 -7.92 35.30 21.37
CA GLU A 270 -8.76 34.10 21.35
C GLU A 270 -7.97 32.88 21.86
N ASN A 271 -6.71 32.75 21.44
CA ASN A 271 -5.82 31.71 21.96
C ASN A 271 -5.65 31.81 23.49
N HIS A 272 -5.48 33.03 24.03
CA HIS A 272 -5.43 33.23 25.49
C HIS A 272 -6.73 32.81 26.19
N ALA A 273 -7.89 33.17 25.64
CA ALA A 273 -9.18 32.77 26.18
C ALA A 273 -9.38 31.24 26.14
N GLU A 274 -9.00 30.58 25.03
CA GLU A 274 -9.04 29.12 24.88
C GLU A 274 -8.11 28.43 25.88
N MET A 275 -6.88 28.93 26.04
CA MET A 275 -5.93 28.44 27.02
C MET A 275 -6.47 28.54 28.44
N GLU A 276 -7.08 29.67 28.82
CA GLU A 276 -7.67 29.85 30.14
C GLU A 276 -8.87 28.93 30.37
N ALA A 277 -9.73 28.78 29.36
CA ALA A 277 -10.88 27.87 29.42
C ALA A 277 -10.44 26.41 29.58
N ASN A 278 -9.46 25.97 28.79
CA ASN A 278 -8.89 24.63 28.91
C ASN A 278 -8.21 24.46 30.27
N ARG A 279 -7.41 25.43 30.73
CA ARG A 279 -6.82 25.42 32.08
C ARG A 279 -7.87 25.24 33.17
N LYS A 280 -8.98 26.00 33.13
CA LYS A 280 -10.09 25.86 34.09
C LYS A 280 -10.71 24.46 34.06
N LYS A 281 -10.95 23.90 32.87
CA LYS A 281 -11.48 22.53 32.70
C LYS A 281 -10.52 21.48 33.28
N LEU A 282 -9.22 21.64 33.03
CA LEU A 282 -8.19 20.69 33.46
C LEU A 282 -7.99 20.73 34.97
N THR A 283 -7.98 21.92 35.56
CA THR A 283 -7.98 22.10 37.01
C THR A 283 -9.23 21.47 37.65
N ALA A 284 -10.42 21.64 37.05
CA ALA A 284 -11.65 21.04 37.55
C ALA A 284 -11.65 19.50 37.50
N LEU A 285 -10.94 18.91 36.55
CA LEU A 285 -10.74 17.45 36.45
C LEU A 285 -9.60 16.92 37.37
N GLY A 286 -8.88 17.83 38.04
CA GLY A 286 -7.79 17.52 38.95
C GLY A 286 -6.43 17.24 38.27
N PHE A 287 -6.21 17.77 37.07
CA PHE A 287 -4.94 17.66 36.35
C PHE A 287 -4.02 18.87 36.60
N PRO A 288 -2.68 18.69 36.60
CA PRO A 288 -1.73 19.79 36.74
C PRO A 288 -1.81 20.74 35.54
N ILE A 289 -1.56 22.03 35.75
CA ILE A 289 -1.74 23.06 34.72
C ILE A 289 -0.73 22.96 33.55
N ASN A 290 0.42 22.32 33.78
CA ASN A 290 1.56 22.28 32.85
C ASN A 290 1.81 20.87 32.27
N TYR A 291 0.77 20.07 32.04
CA TYR A 291 0.98 18.79 31.35
C TYR A 291 1.24 19.01 29.85
N THR A 292 2.03 18.12 29.28
CA THR A 292 2.48 18.11 27.89
C THR A 292 1.65 17.14 27.04
N VAL A 293 1.81 17.21 25.71
CA VAL A 293 1.18 16.25 24.78
C VAL A 293 1.53 14.80 25.12
N ASN A 294 2.74 14.55 25.65
CA ASN A 294 3.18 13.20 26.03
C ASN A 294 2.45 12.64 27.25
N ASP A 295 1.80 13.49 28.04
CA ASP A 295 1.05 13.04 29.21
C ASP A 295 -0.33 12.51 28.79
N ALA A 296 -0.91 13.01 27.69
CA ALA A 296 -2.23 12.62 27.20
C ALA A 296 -2.13 11.44 26.21
N LYS A 297 -2.93 10.39 26.44
CA LYS A 297 -3.11 9.28 25.48
C LYS A 297 -4.22 9.60 24.50
N TRP A 298 -4.20 9.02 23.30
CA TRP A 298 -5.23 9.28 22.28
C TRP A 298 -6.13 8.06 22.08
N ARG A 299 -7.41 8.31 21.77
CA ARG A 299 -8.40 7.25 21.54
C ARG A 299 -9.25 7.55 20.30
N LEU A 300 -9.41 6.58 19.42
CA LEU A 300 -10.35 6.55 18.30
C LEU A 300 -11.80 6.46 18.82
N VAL A 301 -12.69 7.29 18.28
CA VAL A 301 -14.09 7.44 18.72
C VAL A 301 -15.08 7.45 17.54
N THR A 302 -14.76 6.75 16.45
CA THR A 302 -15.59 6.67 15.23
C THR A 302 -16.83 5.80 15.37
N ASP A 303 -17.03 5.16 16.52
CA ASP A 303 -18.23 4.39 16.89
C ASP A 303 -19.35 5.26 17.49
N ARG A 304 -19.11 6.57 17.66
CA ARG A 304 -20.10 7.51 18.19
C ARG A 304 -21.23 7.82 17.19
N PRO A 305 -22.44 8.18 17.66
CA PRO A 305 -23.61 8.41 16.80
C PRO A 305 -23.39 9.42 15.66
N LYS A 306 -22.57 10.46 15.89
CA LYS A 306 -22.26 11.48 14.86
C LYS A 306 -21.39 10.91 13.74
N ALA A 307 -20.38 10.11 14.08
CA ALA A 307 -19.52 9.45 13.09
C ALA A 307 -20.27 8.38 12.30
N ILE A 308 -21.15 7.61 12.95
CA ILE A 308 -22.02 6.64 12.27
C ILE A 308 -23.00 7.34 11.32
N ARG A 309 -23.60 8.47 11.73
CA ARG A 309 -24.44 9.28 10.84
C ARG A 309 -23.69 9.80 9.63
N ALA A 310 -22.46 10.31 9.81
CA ALA A 310 -21.58 10.72 8.72
C ALA A 310 -21.34 9.58 7.73
N LEU A 311 -21.05 8.37 8.22
CA LEU A 311 -20.80 7.21 7.38
C LEU A 311 -22.06 6.80 6.60
N ASN A 312 -23.23 6.82 7.23
CA ASN A 312 -24.49 6.49 6.58
C ASN A 312 -24.85 7.49 5.47
N PHE A 313 -24.65 8.77 5.71
CA PHE A 313 -24.83 9.78 4.67
C PHE A 313 -23.86 9.58 3.50
N TYR A 314 -22.61 9.26 3.83
CA TYR A 314 -21.60 8.95 2.83
C TYR A 314 -21.96 7.73 1.97
N ARG A 315 -22.53 6.67 2.57
CA ARG A 315 -23.11 5.53 1.84
C ARG A 315 -24.31 5.93 0.98
N LYS A 316 -25.19 6.80 1.50
CA LYS A 316 -26.36 7.31 0.77
C LYS A 316 -25.94 8.00 -0.53
N LEU A 317 -24.90 8.84 -0.51
CA LEU A 317 -24.37 9.50 -1.70
C LEU A 317 -23.93 8.52 -2.81
N LEU A 318 -23.45 7.34 -2.45
CA LEU A 318 -22.84 6.39 -3.37
C LEU A 318 -23.75 5.24 -3.81
N GLN A 319 -24.64 4.78 -2.92
CA GLN A 319 -25.39 3.54 -3.13
C GLN A 319 -26.91 3.71 -3.14
N GLN A 320 -27.45 4.83 -2.65
CA GLN A 320 -28.91 5.01 -2.51
C GLN A 320 -29.59 4.88 -3.89
N PRO A 321 -30.49 3.91 -4.10
CA PRO A 321 -31.23 3.82 -5.35
C PRO A 321 -32.33 4.88 -5.42
N TRP A 322 -32.49 5.49 -6.59
CA TRP A 322 -33.52 6.50 -6.84
C TRP A 322 -33.95 6.48 -8.31
N ILE A 323 -35.15 7.02 -8.59
CA ILE A 323 -35.74 7.10 -9.93
C ILE A 323 -36.13 8.55 -10.21
N ARG A 324 -36.02 8.95 -11.49
CA ARG A 324 -36.60 10.18 -12.00
C ARG A 324 -37.88 9.87 -12.82
N ASN A 325 -38.92 10.62 -12.54
CA ASN A 325 -40.22 10.53 -13.21
C ASN A 325 -40.80 11.94 -13.43
N LYS A 326 -41.07 12.32 -14.69
CA LYS A 326 -41.69 13.61 -15.06
C LYS A 326 -41.03 14.84 -14.38
N GLY A 327 -39.70 14.82 -14.23
CA GLY A 327 -38.96 15.90 -13.57
C GLY A 327 -38.96 15.87 -12.04
N HIS A 328 -39.50 14.80 -11.43
CA HIS A 328 -39.44 14.54 -9.99
C HIS A 328 -38.51 13.36 -9.70
N GLU A 329 -37.52 13.55 -8.83
CA GLU A 329 -36.64 12.51 -8.34
C GLU A 329 -37.09 12.02 -6.94
N PHE A 330 -37.13 10.71 -6.74
CA PHE A 330 -37.43 10.13 -5.43
C PHE A 330 -36.59 8.88 -5.12
N ASP A 331 -36.27 8.69 -3.84
CA ASP A 331 -35.50 7.54 -3.37
C ASP A 331 -36.36 6.28 -3.37
N ILE A 332 -35.81 5.16 -3.83
CA ILE A 332 -36.44 3.85 -3.66
C ILE A 332 -36.16 3.38 -2.22
N THR A 333 -37.21 3.33 -1.39
CA THR A 333 -37.07 2.94 0.01
C THR A 333 -36.92 1.43 0.16
N ALA A 334 -36.38 0.98 1.30
CA ALA A 334 -36.31 -0.46 1.63
C ALA A 334 -37.69 -1.13 1.67
N GLU A 335 -38.75 -0.38 1.97
CA GLU A 335 -40.13 -0.87 1.92
C GLU A 335 -40.60 -1.10 0.49
N MET A 336 -40.33 -0.15 -0.42
CA MET A 336 -40.61 -0.29 -1.85
C MET A 336 -39.86 -1.47 -2.48
N ILE A 337 -38.59 -1.66 -2.10
CA ILE A 337 -37.76 -2.79 -2.53
C ILE A 337 -38.38 -4.11 -2.07
N ARG A 338 -38.76 -4.23 -0.79
CA ARG A 338 -39.40 -5.44 -0.24
C ARG A 338 -40.76 -5.73 -0.87
N ALA A 339 -41.52 -4.68 -1.19
CA ALA A 339 -42.79 -4.77 -1.91
C ALA A 339 -42.60 -5.04 -3.42
N LYS A 340 -41.36 -5.01 -3.93
CA LYS A 340 -41.00 -5.08 -5.36
C LYS A 340 -41.67 -4.01 -6.22
N LYS A 341 -42.14 -2.93 -5.59
CA LYS A 341 -42.95 -1.89 -6.22
C LYS A 341 -42.56 -0.52 -5.65
N ALA A 342 -42.13 0.39 -6.52
CA ALA A 342 -41.85 1.77 -6.15
C ALA A 342 -43.04 2.66 -6.50
N VAL A 343 -43.43 3.55 -5.58
CA VAL A 343 -44.53 4.50 -5.75
C VAL A 343 -43.92 5.90 -5.74
N ASP A 344 -44.17 6.67 -6.79
CA ASP A 344 -43.81 8.09 -6.82
C ASP A 344 -44.66 8.84 -5.79
N PRO A 345 -44.04 9.47 -4.76
CA PRO A 345 -44.78 10.14 -3.70
C PRO A 345 -45.52 11.40 -4.18
N VAL A 346 -45.16 11.97 -5.33
CA VAL A 346 -45.75 13.19 -5.88
C VAL A 346 -46.81 12.87 -6.93
N THR A 347 -46.50 12.00 -7.89
CA THR A 347 -47.41 11.70 -9.00
C THR A 347 -48.35 10.53 -8.71
N GLY A 348 -48.04 9.68 -7.75
CA GLY A 348 -48.75 8.43 -7.47
C GLY A 348 -48.49 7.32 -8.50
N ASP A 349 -47.65 7.57 -9.50
CA ASP A 349 -47.26 6.57 -10.51
C ASP A 349 -46.55 5.39 -9.85
N THR A 350 -46.79 4.16 -10.34
CA THR A 350 -46.19 2.96 -9.78
C THR A 350 -45.27 2.24 -10.76
N PHE A 351 -44.11 1.81 -10.25
CA PHE A 351 -43.05 1.16 -11.00
C PHE A 351 -42.80 -0.25 -10.45
N ASP A 352 -42.85 -1.25 -11.32
CA ASP A 352 -42.49 -2.63 -10.98
C ASP A 352 -40.96 -2.77 -10.99
N LEU A 353 -40.36 -3.06 -9.83
CA LEU A 353 -38.91 -3.17 -9.69
C LEU A 353 -38.36 -4.49 -10.28
N THR A 354 -39.23 -5.42 -10.65
CA THR A 354 -38.84 -6.68 -11.33
C THR A 354 -38.69 -6.52 -12.85
N ASP A 355 -39.26 -5.46 -13.42
CA ASP A 355 -39.16 -5.18 -14.85
C ASP A 355 -37.76 -4.68 -15.23
N LYS A 356 -37.15 -5.33 -16.23
CA LYS A 356 -35.85 -4.95 -16.78
C LYS A 356 -35.85 -3.53 -17.35
N ALA A 357 -36.97 -3.02 -17.87
CA ALA A 357 -37.05 -1.66 -18.38
C ALA A 357 -37.00 -0.62 -17.24
N VAL A 358 -37.69 -0.89 -16.13
CA VAL A 358 -37.65 -0.06 -14.92
C VAL A 358 -36.27 -0.12 -14.28
N GLN A 359 -35.67 -1.31 -14.16
CA GLN A 359 -34.32 -1.48 -13.59
C GLN A 359 -33.25 -0.67 -14.32
N LYS A 360 -33.39 -0.48 -15.64
CA LYS A 360 -32.48 0.36 -16.43
C LYS A 360 -32.58 1.85 -16.08
N ARG A 361 -33.72 2.30 -15.57
CA ARG A 361 -33.97 3.70 -15.16
C ARG A 361 -33.53 4.01 -13.73
N ILE A 362 -33.08 3.01 -12.97
CA ILE A 362 -32.65 3.18 -11.58
C ILE A 362 -31.24 3.78 -11.54
N TYR A 363 -31.13 4.92 -10.87
CA TYR A 363 -29.84 5.52 -10.51
C TYR A 363 -29.31 4.88 -9.21
N LYS A 364 -27.99 4.81 -9.08
CA LYS A 364 -27.30 4.27 -7.90
C LYS A 364 -26.40 5.36 -7.34
N GLY A 365 -26.85 6.02 -6.27
CA GLY A 365 -26.19 7.19 -5.74
C GLY A 365 -26.22 8.39 -6.68
N VAL A 366 -25.53 9.45 -6.27
CA VAL A 366 -25.38 10.74 -6.96
C VAL A 366 -23.90 11.05 -7.27
N VAL A 367 -23.04 10.04 -7.09
CA VAL A 367 -21.59 10.09 -7.26
C VAL A 367 -21.17 8.95 -8.18
N ASP A 368 -20.36 9.24 -9.20
CA ASP A 368 -19.77 8.20 -10.07
C ASP A 368 -18.25 8.12 -9.95
N ALA A 369 -17.78 6.92 -9.62
CA ALA A 369 -16.36 6.59 -9.50
C ALA A 369 -15.69 6.26 -10.86
N GLY A 370 -16.46 6.01 -11.93
CA GLY A 370 -16.03 5.26 -13.13
C GLY A 370 -15.59 6.03 -14.37
N LEU A 371 -15.81 7.35 -14.48
CA LEU A 371 -15.48 8.11 -15.72
C LEU A 371 -13.96 8.34 -15.96
N SER A 372 -13.55 8.62 -17.20
CA SER A 372 -12.15 8.96 -17.55
C SER A 372 -11.76 10.35 -17.01
N SER A 373 -10.46 10.60 -16.79
CA SER A 373 -9.95 11.84 -16.18
C SER A 373 -10.28 13.12 -16.95
N GLU A 374 -10.41 13.05 -18.27
CA GLU A 374 -10.69 14.22 -19.13
C GLU A 374 -12.18 14.60 -19.18
N ILE A 375 -13.09 13.63 -19.06
CA ILE A 375 -14.55 13.89 -19.00
C ILE A 375 -14.97 14.30 -17.59
N LYS A 376 -14.29 13.76 -16.55
CA LYS A 376 -14.55 14.06 -15.14
C LYS A 376 -14.39 15.54 -14.79
N GLN A 377 -13.41 16.23 -15.35
CA GLN A 377 -13.07 17.59 -14.90
C GLN A 377 -14.10 18.64 -15.30
N LYS A 378 -14.79 18.50 -16.44
CA LYS A 378 -15.63 19.59 -16.98
C LYS A 378 -17.12 19.59 -16.57
N PHE A 379 -17.64 18.50 -15.98
CA PHE A 379 -19.10 18.28 -15.87
C PHE A 379 -19.58 17.80 -14.49
N ILE A 380 -18.93 18.25 -13.41
CA ILE A 380 -19.35 17.97 -12.04
C ILE A 380 -20.12 19.17 -11.47
N GLY A 381 -21.25 18.92 -10.82
CA GLY A 381 -22.02 19.97 -10.13
C GLY A 381 -21.40 20.43 -8.81
N ILE A 382 -21.12 19.48 -7.91
CA ILE A 382 -20.62 19.74 -6.56
C ILE A 382 -19.37 18.90 -6.30
N ARG A 383 -18.37 19.47 -5.63
CA ARG A 383 -17.16 18.74 -5.22
C ARG A 383 -16.56 19.30 -3.94
N ILE A 384 -15.84 18.46 -3.22
CA ILE A 384 -14.94 18.92 -2.15
C ILE A 384 -13.65 19.40 -2.82
N ILE A 385 -13.32 20.68 -2.64
CA ILE A 385 -12.13 21.33 -3.21
C ILE A 385 -11.27 21.87 -2.09
N THR A 386 -9.96 21.81 -2.26
CA THR A 386 -9.03 22.59 -1.46
C THR A 386 -9.10 24.06 -1.91
N MET A 387 -9.73 24.91 -1.12
CA MET A 387 -9.72 26.35 -1.38
C MET A 387 -8.42 26.91 -0.82
N GLN A 388 -7.41 27.07 -1.70
CA GLN A 388 -6.19 27.80 -1.36
C GLN A 388 -5.19 28.09 -2.48
N GLU A 389 -4.21 28.94 -2.10
CA GLU A 389 -2.84 29.15 -2.60
C GLU A 389 -1.99 27.86 -2.82
N GLY A 390 -2.57 26.78 -3.31
CA GLY A 390 -1.91 25.51 -3.60
C GLY A 390 -2.86 24.49 -4.23
N GLY A 391 -4.16 24.80 -4.23
CA GLY A 391 -5.22 24.02 -4.84
C GLY A 391 -5.74 24.56 -6.16
N MET A 392 -5.43 25.82 -6.53
CA MET A 392 -5.79 26.35 -7.86
C MET A 392 -5.11 25.59 -9.01
N GLY A 393 -4.02 24.85 -8.74
CA GLY A 393 -3.27 24.09 -9.74
C GLY A 393 -3.72 22.64 -9.92
N ASN A 394 -4.59 22.12 -9.05
CA ASN A 394 -5.28 20.83 -9.27
C ASN A 394 -6.54 20.98 -10.12
N ILE A 395 -6.91 22.23 -10.43
CA ILE A 395 -8.04 22.59 -11.25
C ILE A 395 -7.42 23.05 -12.58
N ASN A 396 -7.51 22.23 -13.62
CA ASN A 396 -7.33 22.72 -15.00
C ASN A 396 -8.53 23.59 -15.42
N GLU A 397 -9.20 24.25 -14.46
CA GLU A 397 -10.46 24.99 -14.59
C GLU A 397 -10.33 26.33 -13.84
N ASP A 398 -11.12 27.31 -14.25
CA ASP A 398 -11.09 28.64 -13.68
C ASP A 398 -11.76 28.64 -12.29
N PRO A 399 -11.04 28.96 -11.20
CA PRO A 399 -11.62 28.96 -9.85
C PRO A 399 -12.76 29.97 -9.67
N THR A 400 -12.93 30.94 -10.58
CA THR A 400 -14.05 31.90 -10.59
C THR A 400 -15.37 31.28 -11.09
N GLU A 401 -15.34 30.13 -11.75
CA GLU A 401 -16.54 29.39 -12.19
C GLU A 401 -17.24 28.67 -11.04
N TYR A 402 -16.66 28.69 -9.83
CA TYR A 402 -17.18 28.02 -8.65
C TYR A 402 -17.58 29.01 -7.55
N THR A 403 -18.71 28.73 -6.90
CA THR A 403 -19.05 29.33 -5.61
C THR A 403 -18.61 28.38 -4.49
N TYR A 404 -17.86 28.92 -3.53
CA TYR A 404 -17.31 28.15 -2.41
C TYR A 404 -18.12 28.38 -1.14
N THR A 405 -18.34 27.30 -0.39
CA THR A 405 -18.94 27.34 0.94
C THR A 405 -18.34 26.26 1.85
N LEU A 406 -18.60 26.36 3.14
CA LEU A 406 -18.25 25.29 4.07
C LEU A 406 -19.09 24.05 3.76
N LEU A 407 -18.54 22.85 4.01
CA LEU A 407 -19.36 21.64 4.00
C LEU A 407 -20.54 21.87 4.97
N PRO A 408 -21.81 21.67 4.56
CA PRO A 408 -22.93 22.00 5.41
C PRO A 408 -23.03 21.06 6.62
N PRO A 409 -23.63 21.51 7.73
CA PRO A 409 -23.89 20.66 8.90
C PRO A 409 -24.97 19.60 8.61
N ILE A 410 -25.16 18.67 9.56
CA ILE A 410 -26.28 17.72 9.49
C ILE A 410 -27.62 18.47 9.54
N THR A 411 -27.77 19.39 10.49
CA THR A 411 -28.96 20.24 10.62
C THR A 411 -28.57 21.71 10.68
N LYS A 412 -29.53 22.59 10.38
CA LYS A 412 -29.32 24.05 10.29
C LYS A 412 -28.86 24.68 11.61
N GLU A 413 -29.13 24.01 12.73
CA GLU A 413 -28.83 24.47 14.09
C GLU A 413 -27.43 24.04 14.58
N GLU A 414 -26.79 23.08 13.89
CA GLU A 414 -25.48 22.56 14.31
C GLU A 414 -24.31 23.37 13.73
N GLN A 415 -23.29 23.58 14.57
CA GLN A 415 -22.05 24.21 14.15
C GLN A 415 -21.17 23.21 13.39
N THR A 416 -20.69 23.63 12.22
CA THR A 416 -19.87 22.83 11.32
C THR A 416 -18.39 23.03 11.58
N ALA A 417 -17.60 21.96 11.65
CA ALA A 417 -16.15 22.08 11.74
C ALA A 417 -15.50 22.13 10.33
N VAL A 418 -14.52 23.02 10.20
CA VAL A 418 -13.79 23.27 8.96
C VAL A 418 -12.45 22.56 9.03
N PHE A 419 -12.10 21.78 8.01
CA PHE A 419 -10.76 21.20 7.98
C PHE A 419 -9.71 22.23 7.59
N ILE A 420 -8.70 22.38 8.45
CA ILE A 420 -7.50 23.17 8.19
C ILE A 420 -6.29 22.22 8.07
N MET A 421 -5.52 22.34 7.00
CA MET A 421 -4.29 21.58 6.81
C MET A 421 -3.09 22.51 6.67
N GLY A 422 -2.01 22.24 7.40
CA GLY A 422 -0.77 23.02 7.30
C GLY A 422 0.26 22.38 6.38
N HIS A 423 0.95 23.24 5.64
CA HIS A 423 2.29 23.00 5.12
C HIS A 423 3.31 23.68 6.03
N PHE A 424 4.37 22.94 6.31
CA PHE A 424 5.42 23.36 7.23
C PHE A 424 6.78 23.23 6.54
N ALA A 425 7.72 24.06 6.96
CA ALA A 425 9.12 23.91 6.59
C ALA A 425 9.97 23.69 7.83
N GLY A 426 10.93 22.77 7.71
CA GLY A 426 11.93 22.51 8.73
C GLY A 426 13.32 22.37 8.12
N VAL A 427 14.34 22.59 8.96
CA VAL A 427 15.74 22.46 8.56
C VAL A 427 16.17 21.00 8.69
N ASN A 428 16.76 20.45 7.63
CA ASN A 428 17.23 19.07 7.59
C ASN A 428 18.39 18.87 8.58
N ALA A 429 18.26 17.92 9.50
CA ALA A 429 19.31 17.53 10.44
C ALA A 429 20.37 16.60 9.82
N ALA A 430 20.01 15.91 8.74
CA ALA A 430 20.80 14.89 8.03
C ALA A 430 21.81 15.46 7.03
N ILE A 431 22.12 16.75 7.10
CA ILE A 431 23.12 17.38 6.23
C ILE A 431 24.44 16.62 6.39
N ALA A 432 24.97 16.12 5.27
CA ALA A 432 26.14 15.26 5.24
C ALA A 432 27.31 15.88 6.05
N GLU A 433 27.82 15.12 7.02
CA GLU A 433 29.08 15.44 7.70
C GLU A 433 30.23 15.27 6.71
N GLU A 434 30.81 16.36 6.23
CA GLU A 434 32.21 16.36 5.81
C GLU A 434 32.87 17.69 6.19
N ASP A 435 33.40 17.77 7.42
CA ASP A 435 34.55 18.64 7.75
C ASP A 435 35.81 18.05 7.07
N LYS A 436 35.78 17.91 5.74
CA LYS A 436 36.95 17.66 4.92
C LYS A 436 37.41 18.99 4.33
N PRO A 437 38.73 19.28 4.30
CA PRO A 437 39.23 20.49 3.68
C PRO A 437 38.76 20.54 2.21
N GLY A 438 38.05 21.61 1.85
CA GLY A 438 37.45 21.81 0.51
C GLY A 438 35.95 21.54 0.38
N ARG A 439 35.22 21.15 1.46
CA ARG A 439 33.75 20.96 1.43
C ARG A 439 33.01 21.76 2.53
N ARG A 440 31.69 21.89 2.30
CA ARG A 440 30.74 22.82 2.91
C ARG A 440 30.65 22.72 4.45
N SER A 441 30.63 23.86 5.14
CA SER A 441 30.33 23.89 6.58
C SER A 441 28.86 23.50 6.84
N LYS A 442 28.64 22.47 7.66
CA LYS A 442 27.29 21.98 8.07
C LYS A 442 26.43 23.11 8.63
N LYS A 443 27.03 23.97 9.46
CA LYS A 443 26.34 25.11 10.07
C LYS A 443 25.96 26.17 9.04
N ALA A 444 26.83 26.47 8.07
CA ALA A 444 26.54 27.43 7.02
C ALA A 444 25.34 27.01 6.14
N ILE A 445 25.19 25.70 5.89
CA ILE A 445 24.03 25.15 5.17
C ILE A 445 22.76 25.28 6.02
N GLN A 446 22.82 24.93 7.31
CA GLN A 446 21.68 25.06 8.23
C GLN A 446 21.22 26.52 8.33
N ASP A 447 22.16 27.45 8.42
CA ASP A 447 21.89 28.88 8.47
C ASP A 447 21.30 29.39 7.15
N ALA A 448 21.79 28.91 6.00
CA ALA A 448 21.22 29.23 4.69
C ALA A 448 19.81 28.66 4.50
N ALA A 449 19.56 27.43 4.97
CA ALA A 449 18.25 26.79 4.96
C ALA A 449 17.26 27.55 5.84
N TRP A 450 17.66 27.94 7.06
CA TRP A 450 16.84 28.80 7.92
C TRP A 450 16.57 30.15 7.25
N LYS A 451 17.57 30.82 6.67
CA LYS A 451 17.37 32.13 6.03
C LYS A 451 16.41 32.06 4.84
N TYR A 452 16.38 30.95 4.12
CA TYR A 452 15.39 30.70 3.08
C TYR A 452 13.97 30.50 3.65
N ILE A 453 13.83 29.73 4.72
CA ILE A 453 12.55 29.54 5.43
C ILE A 453 12.05 30.88 5.97
N GLU A 454 12.91 31.62 6.68
CA GLU A 454 12.64 32.95 7.23
C GLU A 454 12.15 33.93 6.15
N PHE A 455 12.84 34.00 5.01
CA PHE A 455 12.44 34.87 3.91
C PHE A 455 11.12 34.44 3.27
N SER A 456 10.97 33.14 2.96
CA SER A 456 9.78 32.62 2.26
C SER A 456 8.48 32.67 3.09
N THR A 457 8.61 32.81 4.40
CA THR A 457 7.51 32.96 5.36
C THR A 457 7.36 34.38 5.90
N GLY A 458 8.26 35.30 5.53
CA GLY A 458 8.28 36.65 6.05
C GLY A 458 7.22 37.58 5.42
N PRO A 459 7.09 38.81 5.96
CA PRO A 459 6.14 39.81 5.48
C PRO A 459 6.27 40.14 3.98
N GLU A 460 7.50 40.19 3.46
CA GLU A 460 7.78 40.48 2.05
C GLU A 460 7.25 39.37 1.14
N ALA A 461 7.49 38.10 1.49
CA ALA A 461 6.99 36.97 0.73
C ALA A 461 5.45 36.88 0.78
N GLU A 462 4.84 37.26 1.90
CA GLU A 462 3.39 37.39 2.02
C GLU A 462 2.85 38.49 1.10
N HIS A 463 3.46 39.68 1.08
CA HIS A 463 3.08 40.76 0.17
C HIS A 463 3.20 40.38 -1.30
N ILE A 464 4.32 39.78 -1.73
CA ILE A 464 4.52 39.31 -3.11
C ILE A 464 3.41 38.33 -3.52
N ARG A 465 3.04 37.44 -2.61
CA ARG A 465 2.02 36.43 -2.83
C ARG A 465 0.64 37.06 -2.98
N MET A 466 0.29 37.99 -2.10
CA MET A 466 -0.97 38.73 -2.17
C MET A 466 -1.08 39.58 -3.44
N SER A 467 0.04 40.18 -3.88
CA SER A 467 0.07 40.95 -5.13
C SER A 467 -0.27 40.08 -6.34
N VAL A 468 0.21 38.84 -6.39
CA VAL A 468 -0.11 37.90 -7.48
C VAL A 468 -1.59 37.57 -7.50
N TYR A 469 -2.22 37.28 -6.35
CA TYR A 469 -3.65 37.00 -6.31
C TYR A 469 -4.50 38.23 -6.65
N TYR A 470 -4.07 39.41 -6.23
CA TYR A 470 -4.72 40.66 -6.60
C TYR A 470 -4.64 40.92 -8.11
N GLU A 471 -3.44 40.81 -8.71
CA GLU A 471 -3.19 40.99 -10.14
C GLU A 471 -4.02 40.01 -11.00
N LEU A 472 -4.26 38.80 -10.52
CA LEU A 472 -5.02 37.77 -11.22
C LEU A 472 -6.54 37.81 -10.94
N GLY A 473 -7.04 38.81 -10.19
CA GLY A 473 -8.46 38.93 -9.86
C GLY A 473 -8.97 37.89 -8.84
N LEU A 474 -8.07 37.23 -8.13
CA LEU A 474 -8.35 36.13 -7.20
C LEU A 474 -8.42 36.60 -5.74
N ALA A 475 -8.24 37.89 -5.47
CA ALA A 475 -8.20 38.44 -4.12
C ALA A 475 -9.47 38.12 -3.30
N GLU A 476 -10.65 37.98 -3.93
CA GLU A 476 -11.87 37.62 -3.22
C GLU A 476 -11.88 36.17 -2.67
N LEU A 477 -11.01 35.31 -3.19
CA LEU A 477 -10.81 33.93 -2.75
C LEU A 477 -9.70 33.81 -1.69
N VAL A 478 -9.07 34.93 -1.33
CA VAL A 478 -8.02 35.01 -0.32
C VAL A 478 -8.61 35.42 1.03
N ARG A 479 -7.97 34.97 2.11
CA ARG A 479 -8.39 35.29 3.47
C ARG A 479 -8.30 36.80 3.76
N PRO A 480 -9.30 37.39 4.42
CA PRO A 480 -9.29 38.80 4.80
C PRO A 480 -8.11 39.20 5.69
N THR A 481 -7.71 38.31 6.59
CA THR A 481 -6.58 38.51 7.52
C THR A 481 -5.26 38.69 6.76
N LEU A 482 -5.00 37.87 5.74
CA LEU A 482 -3.83 37.97 4.87
C LEU A 482 -3.86 39.21 3.97
N LEU A 483 -5.02 39.53 3.40
CA LEU A 483 -5.16 40.74 2.57
C LEU A 483 -4.87 41.99 3.40
N LYS A 484 -5.39 42.05 4.63
CA LYS A 484 -5.18 43.16 5.55
C LYS A 484 -3.70 43.26 5.96
N SER A 485 -3.05 42.14 6.31
CA SER A 485 -1.63 42.14 6.72
C SER A 485 -0.69 42.53 5.58
N ALA A 486 -1.06 42.25 4.33
CA ALA A 486 -0.31 42.64 3.14
C ALA A 486 -0.67 44.03 2.57
N GLY A 487 -1.59 44.77 3.19
CA GLY A 487 -1.93 46.14 2.78
C GLY A 487 -3.05 46.28 1.74
N TYR A 488 -3.80 45.21 1.44
CA TYR A 488 -4.93 45.18 0.50
C TYR A 488 -6.30 45.27 1.20
N ALA A 489 -6.39 46.10 2.25
CA ALA A 489 -7.61 46.21 3.06
C ALA A 489 -8.81 46.83 2.29
N ASP A 490 -8.53 47.61 1.24
CA ASP A 490 -9.53 48.22 0.36
C ASP A 490 -10.37 47.18 -0.40
N VAL A 491 -9.77 46.03 -0.74
CA VAL A 491 -10.44 44.92 -1.43
C VAL A 491 -11.54 44.30 -0.59
N LEU A 492 -11.44 44.36 0.74
CA LEU A 492 -12.42 43.79 1.66
C LEU A 492 -13.83 44.39 1.47
N SER A 493 -13.92 45.64 1.04
CA SER A 493 -15.20 46.31 0.74
C SER A 493 -15.94 45.73 -0.46
N ARG A 494 -15.23 45.01 -1.35
CA ARG A 494 -15.79 44.37 -2.55
C ARG A 494 -16.26 42.94 -2.28
N ILE A 495 -15.81 42.34 -1.19
CA ILE A 495 -16.13 40.96 -0.83
C ILE A 495 -17.52 40.92 -0.18
N PRO A 496 -18.45 40.05 -0.63
CA PRO A 496 -19.76 39.91 0.00
C PRO A 496 -19.68 39.59 1.49
N GLU A 497 -20.57 40.16 2.29
CA GLU A 497 -20.60 39.97 3.76
C GLU A 497 -20.69 38.49 4.16
N GLU A 498 -21.46 37.69 3.42
CA GLU A 498 -21.56 36.24 3.62
C GLU A 498 -20.21 35.53 3.49
N ARG A 499 -19.35 35.97 2.56
CA ARG A 499 -18.01 35.38 2.35
C ARG A 499 -17.03 35.83 3.43
N LEU A 500 -17.14 37.06 3.92
CA LEU A 500 -16.38 37.51 5.09
C LEU A 500 -16.75 36.72 6.35
N ALA A 501 -18.05 36.50 6.58
CA ALA A 501 -18.55 35.68 7.68
C ALA A 501 -18.10 34.21 7.57
N MET A 502 -18.01 33.67 6.35
CA MET A 502 -17.47 32.34 6.09
C MET A 502 -16.00 32.25 6.53
N TRP A 503 -15.15 33.20 6.12
CA TRP A 503 -13.73 33.22 6.51
C TRP A 503 -13.54 33.36 8.02
N ASP A 504 -14.32 34.22 8.64
CA ASP A 504 -14.33 34.39 10.09
C ASP A 504 -14.71 33.09 10.83
N ARG A 505 -15.69 32.33 10.32
CA ARG A 505 -16.01 31.01 10.85
C ARG A 505 -14.87 30.00 10.68
N ILE A 506 -14.13 30.06 9.58
CA ILE A 506 -12.97 29.18 9.33
C ILE A 506 -11.89 29.44 10.38
N ASP A 507 -11.56 30.71 10.61
CA ASP A 507 -10.50 31.08 11.56
C ASP A 507 -10.89 30.67 13.00
N ARG A 508 -12.14 30.92 13.41
CA ARG A 508 -12.65 30.58 14.75
C ARG A 508 -12.88 29.08 15.00
N TYR A 509 -13.44 28.35 14.04
CA TYR A 509 -13.92 26.97 14.25
C TYR A 509 -13.11 25.91 13.49
N GLY A 510 -12.07 26.30 12.77
CA GLY A 510 -11.20 25.38 12.07
C GLY A 510 -10.57 24.32 12.99
N LYS A 511 -10.53 23.08 12.51
CA LYS A 511 -9.91 21.92 13.15
C LYS A 511 -8.79 21.39 12.25
N GLY A 512 -7.61 21.20 12.84
CA GLY A 512 -6.49 20.52 12.20
C GLY A 512 -6.52 19.01 12.40
N GLU A 513 -5.62 18.31 11.72
CA GLU A 513 -5.39 16.88 11.97
C GLU A 513 -5.00 16.65 13.45
N PRO A 514 -5.50 15.61 14.12
CA PRO A 514 -5.07 15.25 15.47
C PRO A 514 -3.57 14.94 15.57
N ARG A 515 -2.93 15.35 16.67
CA ARG A 515 -1.50 15.06 16.95
C ARG A 515 -1.32 13.75 17.71
N CYS A 516 -1.71 12.64 17.11
CA CYS A 516 -1.51 11.33 17.72
C CYS A 516 -0.55 10.45 16.92
N LYS A 517 0.27 9.68 17.64
CA LYS A 517 1.18 8.69 17.05
C LYS A 517 0.36 7.65 16.28
N GLY A 518 0.80 7.29 15.07
CA GLY A 518 0.09 6.30 14.24
C GLY A 518 -1.19 6.82 13.58
N PHE A 519 -1.54 8.11 13.72
CA PHE A 519 -2.75 8.67 13.09
C PHE A 519 -2.78 8.43 11.58
N THR A 520 -1.65 8.63 10.90
CA THR A 520 -1.52 8.35 9.46
C THR A 520 -1.87 6.91 9.14
N GLN A 521 -1.36 5.94 9.90
CA GLN A 521 -1.70 4.52 9.75
C GLN A 521 -3.20 4.27 9.97
N VAL A 522 -3.78 4.89 11.00
CA VAL A 522 -5.21 4.78 11.27
C VAL A 522 -6.05 5.25 10.08
N MET A 523 -5.72 6.41 9.52
CA MET A 523 -6.47 7.01 8.40
C MET A 523 -6.23 6.32 7.05
N THR A 524 -5.03 5.77 6.83
CA THR A 524 -4.64 5.17 5.54
C THR A 524 -4.86 3.67 5.44
N LYS A 525 -4.95 2.97 6.58
CA LYS A 525 -5.11 1.51 6.63
C LYS A 525 -6.31 1.10 7.48
N ASP A 526 -6.32 1.42 8.77
CA ASP A 526 -7.30 0.84 9.71
C ASP A 526 -8.73 1.34 9.51
N LEU A 527 -8.91 2.61 9.17
CA LEU A 527 -10.21 3.19 8.80
C LEU A 527 -10.48 3.08 7.30
N ARG A 528 -9.47 3.28 6.45
CA ARG A 528 -9.63 3.26 4.99
C ARG A 528 -10.29 1.97 4.52
N ILE A 529 -9.71 0.81 4.84
CA ILE A 529 -10.13 -0.46 4.23
C ILE A 529 -11.58 -0.78 4.59
N PRO A 530 -12.01 -0.71 5.87
CA PRO A 530 -13.40 -0.95 6.22
C PRO A 530 -14.37 0.08 5.63
N ILE A 531 -13.98 1.35 5.59
CA ILE A 531 -14.78 2.40 4.96
C ILE A 531 -14.96 2.12 3.46
N ASP A 532 -13.89 1.76 2.75
CA ASP A 532 -13.93 1.37 1.34
C ASP A 532 -14.89 0.18 1.13
N ILE A 533 -14.84 -0.84 1.99
CA ILE A 533 -15.73 -2.00 1.90
C ILE A 533 -17.19 -1.59 2.11
N MET A 534 -17.48 -0.80 3.16
CA MET A 534 -18.85 -0.37 3.49
C MET A 534 -19.46 0.55 2.44
N ILE A 535 -18.63 1.40 1.82
CA ILE A 535 -19.06 2.28 0.72
C ILE A 535 -19.35 1.49 -0.55
N ASN A 536 -18.57 0.43 -0.81
CA ASN A 536 -18.77 -0.43 -1.98
C ASN A 536 -19.76 -1.58 -1.73
N ASP A 537 -20.33 -1.67 -0.52
CA ASP A 537 -21.37 -2.63 -0.15
C ASP A 537 -22.71 -2.22 -0.78
N PRO A 538 -23.19 -2.93 -1.82
CA PRO A 538 -24.41 -2.55 -2.52
C PRO A 538 -25.65 -2.84 -1.68
N ILE A 539 -26.70 -2.04 -1.85
CA ILE A 539 -28.03 -2.39 -1.31
C ILE A 539 -28.54 -3.61 -2.07
N ASP A 540 -28.91 -4.66 -1.34
CA ASP A 540 -29.59 -5.82 -1.91
C ASP A 540 -31.02 -5.41 -2.33
N MET A 541 -31.28 -5.44 -3.63
CA MET A 541 -32.58 -5.09 -4.24
C MET A 541 -33.67 -6.14 -4.00
N VAL A 542 -33.40 -7.21 -3.25
CA VAL A 542 -34.40 -8.18 -2.80
C VAL A 542 -34.76 -7.96 -1.34
N THR A 543 -33.77 -7.74 -0.48
CA THR A 543 -33.98 -7.60 0.97
C THR A 543 -34.09 -6.14 1.43
N GLY A 544 -33.64 -5.18 0.63
CA GLY A 544 -33.61 -3.75 0.95
C GLY A 544 -32.59 -3.38 2.01
N GLN A 545 -31.63 -4.27 2.31
CA GLN A 545 -30.63 -4.09 3.36
C GLN A 545 -29.22 -4.09 2.78
N TYR A 546 -28.32 -3.41 3.49
CA TYR A 546 -26.88 -3.52 3.28
C TYR A 546 -26.35 -4.80 3.94
N ALA A 547 -25.29 -5.40 3.40
CA ALA A 547 -24.71 -6.60 3.98
C ALA A 547 -24.01 -6.33 5.33
N GLN A 548 -23.44 -5.13 5.50
CA GLN A 548 -22.64 -4.75 6.67
C GLN A 548 -23.32 -3.65 7.51
N ASP A 549 -23.42 -3.88 8.82
CA ASP A 549 -23.83 -2.86 9.81
C ASP A 549 -22.63 -1.95 10.17
N PRO A 550 -22.69 -0.64 9.84
CA PRO A 550 -21.60 0.30 10.10
C PRO A 550 -21.22 0.40 11.57
N THR A 551 -22.18 0.21 12.49
CA THR A 551 -21.95 0.33 13.93
C THR A 551 -21.04 -0.78 14.44
N ASN A 552 -21.32 -2.03 14.03
CA ASN A 552 -20.54 -3.18 14.45
C ASN A 552 -19.13 -3.17 13.84
N VAL A 553 -19.02 -2.78 12.56
CA VAL A 553 -17.74 -2.63 11.88
C VAL A 553 -16.89 -1.55 12.55
N MET A 554 -17.46 -0.37 12.80
CA MET A 554 -16.74 0.72 13.47
C MET A 554 -16.33 0.38 14.90
N ARG A 555 -17.19 -0.30 15.67
CA ARG A 555 -16.84 -0.75 17.03
C ARG A 555 -15.64 -1.69 17.04
N GLY A 556 -15.60 -2.68 16.15
CA GLY A 556 -14.48 -3.61 16.05
C GLY A 556 -13.17 -2.93 15.63
N ILE A 557 -13.24 -1.88 14.81
CA ILE A 557 -12.06 -1.06 14.44
C ILE A 557 -11.60 -0.21 15.62
N VAL A 558 -12.54 0.45 16.30
CA VAL A 558 -12.27 1.27 17.49
C VAL A 558 -11.58 0.45 18.58
N GLU A 559 -12.07 -0.76 18.86
CA GLU A 559 -11.47 -1.63 19.86
C GLU A 559 -10.05 -2.06 19.47
N ARG A 560 -9.85 -2.48 18.21
CA ARG A 560 -8.53 -2.85 17.70
C ARG A 560 -7.54 -1.68 17.71
N VAL A 561 -7.91 -0.55 17.10
CA VAL A 561 -7.03 0.62 16.97
C VAL A 561 -6.65 1.18 18.33
N ASN A 562 -7.60 1.26 19.26
CA ASN A 562 -7.32 1.76 20.61
C ASN A 562 -6.44 0.82 21.43
N THR A 563 -6.44 -0.48 21.16
CA THR A 563 -5.59 -1.44 21.90
C THR A 563 -4.21 -1.63 21.25
N THR A 564 -4.10 -1.45 19.94
CA THR A 564 -2.86 -1.78 19.21
C THR A 564 -2.11 -0.58 18.63
N VAL A 565 -2.82 0.48 18.19
CA VAL A 565 -2.19 1.61 17.46
C VAL A 565 -2.12 2.88 18.33
N LEU A 566 -3.23 3.28 18.95
CA LEU A 566 -3.32 4.56 19.69
C LEU A 566 -3.16 4.42 21.21
N GLY A 567 -3.43 3.24 21.78
CA GLY A 567 -3.31 3.01 23.23
C GLY A 567 -2.06 2.23 23.62
N GLU A 568 -1.77 2.24 24.92
CA GLU A 568 -0.76 1.37 25.52
C GLU A 568 -1.43 0.07 25.96
N MET A 569 -0.87 -1.07 25.56
CA MET A 569 -1.30 -2.36 26.11
C MET A 569 -1.20 -2.34 27.64
N PRO A 570 -2.18 -2.88 28.38
CA PRO A 570 -2.13 -2.95 29.85
C PRO A 570 -0.82 -3.59 30.33
N LYS A 571 -0.21 -3.07 31.41
CA LYS A 571 1.09 -3.56 31.93
C LYS A 571 1.09 -5.07 32.24
N GLU A 572 -0.03 -5.60 32.75
CA GLU A 572 -0.25 -7.04 32.96
C GLU A 572 -0.18 -7.84 31.65
N GLU A 573 -0.80 -7.29 30.60
CA GLU A 573 -0.80 -7.89 29.28
C GLU A 573 0.57 -7.76 28.60
N ILE A 574 1.28 -6.64 28.78
CA ILE A 574 2.69 -6.50 28.40
C ILE A 574 3.55 -7.53 29.11
N LYS A 575 3.39 -7.76 30.43
CA LYS A 575 4.18 -8.74 31.19
C LYS A 575 3.93 -10.17 30.70
N LYS A 576 2.66 -10.52 30.46
CA LYS A 576 2.25 -11.81 29.88
C LYS A 576 2.81 -12.00 28.46
N ARG A 577 2.67 -10.98 27.62
CA ARG A 577 3.22 -10.94 26.25
C ARG A 577 4.75 -10.94 26.25
N SER A 578 5.39 -10.32 27.24
CA SER A 578 6.85 -10.31 27.46
C SER A 578 7.38 -11.67 27.84
N MET A 579 6.64 -12.43 28.65
CA MET A 579 6.93 -13.82 28.97
C MET A 579 6.81 -14.70 27.71
N ILE A 580 5.77 -14.50 26.89
CA ILE A 580 5.61 -15.20 25.61
C ILE A 580 6.76 -14.84 24.65
N GLY A 581 7.14 -13.57 24.57
CA GLY A 581 8.28 -13.11 23.79
C GLY A 581 9.61 -13.72 24.26
N TRP A 582 9.80 -13.88 25.58
CA TRP A 582 10.93 -14.61 26.15
C TRP A 582 10.91 -16.09 25.81
N VAL A 583 9.75 -16.75 25.87
CA VAL A 583 9.59 -18.16 25.48
C VAL A 583 9.90 -18.34 24.00
N LEU A 584 9.38 -17.47 23.14
CA LEU A 584 9.66 -17.48 21.70
C LEU A 584 11.12 -17.17 21.39
N PHE A 585 11.75 -16.23 22.10
CA PHE A 585 13.17 -15.96 22.00
C PHE A 585 14.01 -17.18 22.40
N VAL A 586 13.65 -17.87 23.49
CA VAL A 586 14.31 -19.11 23.90
C VAL A 586 14.12 -20.19 22.85
N ILE A 587 12.93 -20.32 22.25
CA ILE A 587 12.69 -21.28 21.15
C ILE A 587 13.53 -20.91 19.92
N LEU A 588 13.57 -19.64 19.52
CA LEU A 588 14.36 -19.15 18.39
C LEU A 588 15.86 -19.34 18.62
N LEU A 589 16.37 -18.93 19.79
CA LEU A 589 17.77 -19.04 20.17
C LEU A 589 18.17 -20.50 20.30
N SER A 590 17.31 -21.34 20.89
CA SER A 590 17.50 -22.79 20.94
C SER A 590 17.52 -23.37 19.52
N GLY A 591 16.64 -22.94 18.62
CA GLY A 591 16.64 -23.36 17.22
C GLY A 591 17.93 -22.99 16.49
N ILE A 592 18.43 -21.77 16.68
CA ILE A 592 19.70 -21.28 16.10
C ILE A 592 20.89 -22.02 16.70
N VAL A 593 20.95 -22.19 18.02
CA VAL A 593 22.04 -22.90 18.72
C VAL A 593 22.05 -24.38 18.34
N VAL A 594 20.89 -25.01 18.26
CA VAL A 594 20.74 -26.40 17.82
C VAL A 594 21.15 -26.54 16.35
N ALA A 595 20.69 -25.66 15.47
CA ALA A 595 21.10 -25.65 14.06
C ALA A 595 22.61 -25.44 13.93
N GLY A 596 23.19 -24.46 14.66
CA GLY A 596 24.62 -24.20 14.70
C GLY A 596 25.43 -25.39 15.22
N PHE A 597 25.00 -26.00 16.33
CA PHE A 597 25.61 -27.22 16.88
C PHE A 597 25.59 -28.37 15.88
N PHE A 598 24.47 -28.57 15.17
CA PHE A 598 24.38 -29.61 14.15
C PHE A 598 25.17 -29.27 12.88
N ILE A 599 25.29 -28.00 12.49
CA ILE A 599 26.16 -27.56 11.38
C ILE A 599 27.63 -27.83 11.73
N VAL A 600 28.07 -27.48 12.93
CA VAL A 600 29.42 -27.78 13.42
C VAL A 600 29.64 -29.29 13.48
N LYS A 601 28.71 -30.05 14.04
CA LYS A 601 28.78 -31.52 14.09
C LYS A 601 28.79 -32.15 12.69
N PHE A 602 28.06 -31.58 11.73
CA PHE A 602 28.07 -32.00 10.33
C PHE A 602 29.41 -31.67 9.67
N ALA A 603 29.95 -30.47 9.87
CA ALA A 603 31.26 -30.07 9.37
C ALA A 603 32.37 -30.98 9.93
N MET A 604 32.36 -31.25 11.23
CA MET A 604 33.30 -32.18 11.87
C MET A 604 33.15 -33.62 11.34
N ARG A 605 31.91 -34.09 11.11
CA ARG A 605 31.68 -35.41 10.51
C ARG A 605 32.10 -35.48 9.04
N ALA A 606 31.89 -34.43 8.27
CA ALA A 606 32.33 -34.33 6.88
C ALA A 606 33.87 -34.34 6.84
N GLU A 607 34.53 -33.56 7.68
CA GLU A 607 35.99 -33.54 7.82
C GLU A 607 36.55 -34.91 8.23
N ALA A 608 35.92 -35.60 9.20
CA ALA A 608 36.30 -36.96 9.58
C ALA A 608 36.11 -37.98 8.44
N LYS A 609 35.06 -37.82 7.61
CA LYS A 609 34.84 -38.66 6.42
C LYS A 609 35.87 -38.40 5.32
N PHE A 610 36.31 -37.16 5.15
CA PHE A 610 37.37 -36.78 4.21
C PHE A 610 38.75 -37.27 4.67
N LYS A 611 39.03 -37.26 5.98
CA LYS A 611 40.27 -37.81 6.56
C LYS A 611 40.39 -39.32 6.38
N ASN A 612 39.26 -40.04 6.31
CA ASN A 612 39.23 -41.48 6.07
C ASN A 612 39.21 -41.87 4.57
N ASN A 613 39.13 -40.91 3.65
CA ASN A 613 39.08 -41.16 2.20
C ASN A 613 40.42 -40.81 1.50
N GLU A 614 41.55 -41.02 2.18
CA GLU A 614 42.91 -40.92 1.61
C GLU A 614 43.24 -42.10 0.67
N GLY A 615 42.32 -42.44 -0.24
CA GLY A 615 42.51 -43.43 -1.30
C GLY A 615 42.70 -42.84 -2.70
N PHE A 616 42.52 -41.53 -2.88
CA PHE A 616 42.75 -40.85 -4.17
C PHE A 616 43.79 -39.73 -4.04
N GLY A 617 45.02 -40.13 -3.71
CA GLY A 617 46.18 -39.26 -3.72
C GLY A 617 46.76 -39.12 -5.13
N VAL A 618 46.42 -38.04 -5.85
CA VAL A 618 47.29 -37.57 -6.94
C VAL A 618 48.49 -36.90 -6.28
N GLY A 619 49.64 -37.58 -6.32
CA GLY A 619 50.90 -37.12 -5.73
C GLY A 619 51.29 -35.72 -6.23
N GLY A 620 51.40 -34.77 -5.30
CA GLY A 620 51.89 -33.42 -5.56
C GLY A 620 51.83 -32.55 -4.31
N HIS A 621 52.93 -31.85 -3.99
CA HIS A 621 53.19 -31.11 -2.76
C HIS A 621 51.96 -30.32 -2.22
N PRO A 622 51.43 -30.66 -1.01
CA PRO A 622 50.09 -30.24 -0.57
C PRO A 622 49.98 -28.80 -0.06
N GLY A 623 51.09 -28.11 0.25
CA GLY A 623 51.06 -26.76 0.86
C GLY A 623 50.75 -25.63 -0.13
N ARG A 624 51.41 -25.59 -1.30
CA ARG A 624 51.27 -24.50 -2.27
C ARG A 624 49.95 -24.53 -3.04
N ARG A 625 49.42 -25.71 -3.36
CA ARG A 625 48.13 -25.85 -4.08
C ARG A 625 46.92 -25.39 -3.25
N ARG A 626 46.95 -25.59 -1.93
CA ARG A 626 45.88 -25.11 -1.02
C ARG A 626 45.85 -23.59 -0.90
N ILE A 627 47.02 -22.93 -0.88
CA ILE A 627 47.11 -21.46 -0.87
C ILE A 627 46.42 -20.85 -2.10
N TYR A 628 46.61 -21.42 -3.30
CA TYR A 628 45.91 -20.94 -4.49
C TYR A 628 44.38 -21.13 -4.39
N ALA A 629 43.92 -22.27 -3.85
CA ALA A 629 42.48 -22.48 -3.62
C ALA A 629 41.89 -21.44 -2.64
N TYR A 630 42.58 -21.12 -1.54
CA TYR A 630 42.14 -20.06 -0.62
C TYR A 630 42.18 -18.67 -1.26
N LEU A 631 43.23 -18.35 -2.04
CA LEU A 631 43.32 -17.09 -2.78
C LEU A 631 42.16 -16.91 -3.78
N PHE A 632 41.68 -17.98 -4.42
CA PHE A 632 40.50 -17.94 -5.28
C PHE A 632 39.18 -17.84 -4.50
N LEU A 633 39.12 -18.36 -3.27
CA LEU A 633 37.92 -18.31 -2.43
C LEU A 633 37.77 -16.98 -1.68
N ILE A 634 38.87 -16.32 -1.31
CA ILE A 634 38.86 -15.09 -0.51
C ILE A 634 37.96 -14.00 -1.14
N PRO A 635 38.03 -13.68 -2.45
CA PRO A 635 37.15 -12.67 -3.04
C PRO A 635 35.67 -13.03 -2.93
N ALA A 636 35.32 -14.31 -3.09
CA ALA A 636 33.95 -14.79 -2.96
C ALA A 636 33.47 -14.72 -1.51
N LEU A 637 34.28 -15.18 -0.55
CA LEU A 637 33.96 -15.13 0.88
C LEU A 637 33.86 -13.70 1.39
N PHE A 638 34.76 -12.82 0.96
CA PHE A 638 34.72 -11.40 1.29
C PHE A 638 33.44 -10.74 0.78
N THR A 639 33.08 -11.00 -0.47
CA THR A 639 31.83 -10.49 -1.07
C THR A 639 30.61 -10.99 -0.29
N ILE A 640 30.56 -12.27 0.07
CA ILE A 640 29.46 -12.84 0.89
C ILE A 640 29.43 -12.21 2.29
N ALA A 641 30.58 -12.01 2.93
CA ALA A 641 30.67 -11.41 4.26
C ALA A 641 30.16 -9.97 4.26
N VAL A 642 30.57 -9.16 3.27
CA VAL A 642 30.19 -7.74 3.15
C VAL A 642 28.74 -7.56 2.73
N TRP A 643 28.24 -8.33 1.77
CA TRP A 643 26.91 -8.07 1.20
C TRP A 643 25.78 -8.91 1.81
N ALA A 644 26.07 -10.07 2.41
CA ALA A 644 25.06 -10.90 3.06
C ALA A 644 25.13 -10.83 4.59
N TYR A 645 26.31 -11.04 5.18
CA TYR A 645 26.42 -11.17 6.63
C TYR A 645 26.48 -9.83 7.37
N TYR A 646 27.13 -8.81 6.82
CA TYR A 646 27.16 -7.49 7.46
C TYR A 646 25.75 -6.87 7.58
N PRO A 647 24.90 -6.84 6.52
CA PRO A 647 23.52 -6.39 6.65
C PRO A 647 22.70 -7.26 7.61
N LEU A 648 22.92 -8.58 7.63
CA LEU A 648 22.25 -9.49 8.57
C LEU A 648 22.59 -9.15 10.02
N VAL A 649 23.87 -8.92 10.35
CA VAL A 649 24.31 -8.55 11.69
C VAL A 649 23.75 -7.18 12.10
N ARG A 650 23.81 -6.19 11.19
CA ARG A 650 23.20 -4.86 11.42
C ARG A 650 21.70 -4.95 11.65
N GLY A 651 20.97 -5.71 10.82
CA GLY A 651 19.54 -5.96 10.99
C GLY A 651 19.23 -6.67 12.30
N THR A 652 20.05 -7.64 12.71
CA THR A 652 19.92 -8.29 14.02
C THR A 652 20.00 -7.26 15.14
N ALA A 653 20.97 -6.35 15.09
CA ALA A 653 21.06 -5.27 16.09
C ALA A 653 19.82 -4.36 16.07
N MET A 654 19.28 -4.03 14.89
CA MET A 654 18.05 -3.24 14.76
C MET A 654 16.86 -3.90 15.45
N ALA A 655 16.74 -5.23 15.40
CA ALA A 655 15.63 -5.95 16.05
C ALA A 655 15.58 -5.77 17.58
N PHE A 656 16.71 -5.46 18.22
CA PHE A 656 16.79 -5.21 19.68
C PHE A 656 16.85 -3.72 20.05
N GLN A 657 16.71 -2.84 19.06
CA GLN A 657 16.82 -1.40 19.23
C GLN A 657 15.51 -0.71 18.82
N ASP A 658 15.20 0.41 19.45
CA ASP A 658 14.34 1.43 18.85
C ASP A 658 15.20 2.15 17.82
N TYR A 659 15.29 1.53 16.64
CA TYR A 659 16.24 1.93 15.63
C TYR A 659 15.79 3.24 14.99
N LYS A 660 16.66 4.24 15.12
CA LYS A 660 16.51 5.56 14.49
C LYS A 660 17.57 5.70 13.42
N LEU A 661 17.17 6.20 12.25
CA LEU A 661 18.07 6.47 11.13
C LEU A 661 19.15 7.50 11.50
N LEU A 662 18.81 8.47 12.36
CA LEU A 662 19.72 9.52 12.82
C LEU A 662 19.68 9.67 14.35
N GLY A 663 20.79 10.18 14.91
CA GLY A 663 20.88 10.61 16.32
C GLY A 663 20.90 9.49 17.37
N GLY A 664 21.40 8.31 17.00
CA GLY A 664 21.63 7.18 17.92
C GLY A 664 20.37 6.37 18.20
N SER A 665 20.52 5.04 18.20
CA SER A 665 19.44 4.09 18.51
C SER A 665 19.52 3.65 19.97
N THR A 666 18.38 3.53 20.64
CA THR A 666 18.32 3.06 22.04
C THR A 666 18.08 1.55 22.06
N TYR A 667 18.72 0.84 22.99
CA TYR A 667 18.49 -0.58 23.17
C TYR A 667 17.18 -0.81 23.93
N VAL A 668 16.24 -1.53 23.32
CA VAL A 668 14.92 -1.84 23.89
C VAL A 668 14.72 -3.32 24.20
N GLY A 669 15.76 -4.14 23.99
CA GLY A 669 15.73 -5.57 24.26
C GLY A 669 14.68 -6.27 23.40
N LEU A 670 13.79 -7.05 24.05
CA LEU A 670 12.80 -7.88 23.37
C LEU A 670 11.49 -7.16 23.04
N LYS A 671 11.37 -5.85 23.33
CA LYS A 671 10.12 -5.11 23.15
C LYS A 671 9.53 -5.28 21.74
N ASN A 672 10.37 -5.17 20.71
CA ASN A 672 9.95 -5.32 19.31
C ASN A 672 9.38 -6.73 19.00
N PHE A 673 10.00 -7.79 19.52
CA PHE A 673 9.52 -9.17 19.33
C PHE A 673 8.17 -9.39 20.02
N ILE A 674 8.04 -8.87 21.23
CA ILE A 674 6.80 -8.93 22.02
C ILE A 674 5.69 -8.23 21.26
N GLU A 675 5.96 -7.03 20.76
CA GLU A 675 5.02 -6.24 19.99
C GLU A 675 4.51 -6.99 18.75
N VAL A 676 5.40 -7.56 17.93
CA VAL A 676 5.03 -8.33 16.73
C VAL A 676 4.15 -9.52 17.08
N VAL A 677 4.58 -10.36 18.02
CA VAL A 677 3.89 -11.62 18.36
C VAL A 677 2.52 -11.35 18.98
N SER A 678 2.38 -10.23 19.67
CA SER A 678 1.17 -9.86 20.37
C SER A 678 0.10 -9.26 19.48
N GLN A 679 0.46 -8.88 18.26
CA GLN A 679 -0.48 -8.39 17.28
C GLN A 679 -1.26 -9.57 16.67
N GLY A 680 -2.58 -9.61 16.88
CA GLY A 680 -3.44 -10.63 16.26
C GLY A 680 -3.41 -10.59 14.73
N SER A 681 -3.16 -9.41 14.14
CA SER A 681 -2.95 -9.23 12.70
C SER A 681 -1.71 -9.96 12.19
N PHE A 682 -0.62 -10.01 12.96
CA PHE A 682 0.62 -10.69 12.57
C PHE A 682 0.37 -12.18 12.31
N TRP A 683 -0.33 -12.88 13.21
CA TRP A 683 -0.66 -14.30 13.04
C TRP A 683 -1.60 -14.56 11.87
N ARG A 684 -2.52 -13.63 11.59
CA ARG A 684 -3.36 -13.68 10.40
C ARG A 684 -2.52 -13.58 9.13
N TYR A 685 -1.59 -12.63 9.07
CA TYR A 685 -0.68 -12.45 7.93
C TYR A 685 0.27 -13.64 7.78
N PHE A 686 0.70 -14.22 8.90
CA PHE A 686 1.49 -15.44 8.93
C PHE A 686 0.73 -16.59 8.28
N LEU A 687 -0.52 -16.84 8.68
CA LEU A 687 -1.35 -17.86 8.07
C LEU A 687 -1.61 -17.59 6.58
N GLN A 688 -1.80 -16.33 6.18
CA GLN A 688 -1.94 -15.96 4.77
C GLN A 688 -0.66 -16.20 3.98
N THR A 689 0.52 -15.96 4.55
CA THR A 689 1.79 -16.36 3.93
C THR A 689 1.83 -17.87 3.72
N PHE A 690 1.38 -18.68 4.69
CA PHE A 690 1.26 -20.13 4.49
C PHE A 690 0.26 -20.49 3.40
N LEU A 691 -0.87 -19.79 3.31
CA LEU A 691 -1.85 -19.99 2.24
C LEU A 691 -1.26 -19.65 0.87
N TYR A 692 -0.55 -18.53 0.75
CA TYR A 692 0.18 -18.13 -0.45
C TYR A 692 1.22 -19.18 -0.86
N VAL A 693 2.03 -19.64 0.10
CA VAL A 693 3.04 -20.69 -0.11
C VAL A 693 2.36 -22.00 -0.51
N GLY A 694 1.25 -22.36 0.13
CA GLY A 694 0.46 -23.53 -0.18
C GLY A 694 -0.04 -23.53 -1.62
N TYR A 695 -0.60 -22.41 -2.11
CA TYR A 695 -1.00 -22.29 -3.52
C TYR A 695 0.20 -22.28 -4.46
N SER A 696 1.24 -21.53 -4.13
CA SER A 696 2.44 -21.40 -4.98
C SER A 696 3.17 -22.71 -5.14
N VAL A 697 3.31 -23.50 -4.07
CA VAL A 697 3.96 -24.80 -4.09
C VAL A 697 2.99 -25.88 -4.60
N GLY A 698 1.77 -25.92 -4.09
CA GLY A 698 0.79 -26.94 -4.47
C GLY A 698 0.48 -26.97 -5.97
N ILE A 699 0.40 -25.79 -6.60
CA ILE A 699 0.15 -25.68 -8.03
C ILE A 699 1.46 -25.43 -8.78
N GLY A 700 2.22 -24.41 -8.38
CA GLY A 700 3.39 -23.94 -9.13
C GLY A 700 4.59 -24.87 -9.15
N PHE A 701 4.77 -25.73 -8.13
CA PHE A 701 5.90 -26.68 -8.11
C PHE A 701 5.65 -27.90 -9.01
N LEU A 702 4.39 -28.35 -9.11
CA LEU A 702 4.03 -29.53 -9.89
C LEU A 702 3.97 -29.24 -11.39
N VAL A 703 3.52 -28.04 -11.77
CA VAL A 703 3.35 -27.65 -13.18
C VAL A 703 4.61 -27.88 -14.03
N PRO A 704 5.82 -27.44 -13.62
CA PRO A 704 7.04 -27.67 -14.41
C PRO A 704 7.42 -29.16 -14.57
N ILE A 705 7.14 -29.99 -13.56
CA ILE A 705 7.43 -31.44 -13.61
C ILE A 705 6.50 -32.11 -14.61
N VAL A 706 5.19 -31.81 -14.51
CA VAL A 706 4.17 -32.33 -15.42
C VAL A 706 4.47 -31.88 -16.85
N LEU A 707 4.81 -30.60 -17.04
CA LEU A 707 5.16 -30.06 -18.35
C LEU A 707 6.40 -30.75 -18.94
N ALA A 708 7.43 -31.03 -18.12
CA ALA A 708 8.63 -31.73 -18.58
C ALA A 708 8.31 -33.16 -19.07
N ILE A 709 7.47 -33.90 -18.32
CA ILE A 709 7.01 -35.25 -18.68
C ILE A 709 6.16 -35.20 -19.96
N MET A 710 5.25 -34.23 -20.09
CA MET A 710 4.46 -34.07 -21.30
C MET A 710 5.35 -33.79 -22.51
N LEU A 711 6.36 -32.92 -22.37
CA LEU A 711 7.27 -32.54 -23.46
C LEU A 711 8.18 -33.69 -23.93
N THR A 712 8.48 -34.67 -23.07
CA THR A 712 9.21 -35.89 -23.49
C THR A 712 8.36 -36.76 -24.42
N GLU A 713 7.04 -36.80 -24.21
CA GLU A 713 6.11 -37.66 -24.96
C GLU A 713 5.64 -37.06 -26.30
N ILE A 714 5.91 -35.78 -26.58
CA ILE A 714 5.46 -35.14 -27.84
C ILE A 714 6.28 -35.67 -29.03
N PRO A 715 5.65 -36.36 -30.03
CA PRO A 715 6.39 -36.98 -31.13
C PRO A 715 6.80 -35.99 -32.23
N LYS A 716 6.04 -34.91 -32.48
CA LYS A 716 6.28 -33.92 -33.56
C LYS A 716 6.06 -32.48 -33.06
N GLY A 717 6.82 -31.52 -33.60
CA GLY A 717 6.64 -30.09 -33.28
C GLY A 717 7.32 -29.59 -32.00
N LYS A 718 8.30 -30.33 -31.45
CA LYS A 718 8.97 -30.03 -30.16
C LYS A 718 9.49 -28.59 -30.02
N ILE A 719 9.97 -27.98 -31.12
CA ILE A 719 10.50 -26.60 -31.11
C ILE A 719 9.38 -25.59 -30.85
N ILE A 720 8.23 -25.72 -31.54
CA ILE A 720 7.09 -24.79 -31.39
C ILE A 720 6.57 -24.82 -29.96
N TYR A 721 6.33 -26.02 -29.40
CA TYR A 721 5.88 -26.17 -28.02
C TYR A 721 6.86 -25.53 -27.03
N ARG A 722 8.16 -25.81 -27.19
CA ARG A 722 9.20 -25.19 -26.37
C ARG A 722 9.13 -23.66 -26.45
N THR A 723 9.11 -23.09 -27.64
CA THR A 723 9.07 -21.63 -27.81
C THR A 723 7.84 -21.00 -27.14
N VAL A 724 6.65 -21.59 -27.29
CA VAL A 724 5.41 -21.07 -26.70
C VAL A 724 5.45 -21.10 -25.17
N TYR A 725 5.90 -22.19 -24.56
CA TYR A 725 5.98 -22.28 -23.10
C TYR A 725 7.13 -21.44 -22.50
N TYR A 726 8.15 -21.10 -23.29
CA TYR A 726 9.24 -20.23 -22.84
C TYR A 726 8.96 -18.74 -23.05
N LEU A 727 8.04 -18.37 -23.94
CA LEU A 727 7.69 -16.97 -24.22
C LEU A 727 7.37 -16.13 -22.96
N PRO A 728 6.64 -16.65 -21.95
CA PRO A 728 6.38 -15.92 -20.71
C PRO A 728 7.65 -15.46 -20.00
N ALA A 729 8.69 -16.29 -20.01
CA ALA A 729 9.93 -16.04 -19.29
C ALA A 729 10.84 -14.99 -19.94
N VAL A 730 10.55 -14.64 -21.20
CA VAL A 730 11.25 -13.56 -21.91
C VAL A 730 10.79 -12.18 -21.40
N THR A 731 9.61 -12.11 -20.79
CA THR A 731 9.07 -10.88 -20.20
C THR A 731 9.57 -10.69 -18.78
N THR A 732 9.70 -9.44 -18.33
CA THR A 732 10.08 -9.17 -16.94
C THR A 732 8.91 -9.52 -16.01
N GLY A 733 9.22 -9.97 -14.78
CA GLY A 733 8.19 -10.37 -13.81
C GLY A 733 7.17 -9.25 -13.53
N ILE A 734 7.62 -8.00 -13.42
CA ILE A 734 6.73 -6.84 -13.19
C ILE A 734 5.80 -6.60 -14.38
N VAL A 735 6.30 -6.66 -15.61
CA VAL A 735 5.47 -6.49 -16.82
C VAL A 735 4.40 -7.58 -16.89
N THR A 736 4.76 -8.82 -16.55
CA THR A 736 3.78 -9.91 -16.44
C THR A 736 2.67 -9.55 -15.45
N LEU A 737 3.02 -9.13 -14.23
CA LEU A 737 2.02 -8.79 -13.22
C LEU A 737 1.11 -7.63 -13.65
N PHE A 738 1.63 -6.60 -14.30
CA PHE A 738 0.80 -5.50 -14.83
C PHE A 738 -0.10 -5.93 -15.98
N LEU A 739 0.38 -6.80 -16.88
CA LEU A 739 -0.44 -7.39 -17.93
C LEU A 739 -1.60 -8.18 -17.32
N TRP A 740 -1.33 -9.03 -16.33
CA TRP A 740 -2.38 -9.80 -15.67
C TRP A 740 -3.35 -8.91 -14.90
N LYS A 741 -2.86 -7.95 -14.12
CA LYS A 741 -3.69 -7.06 -13.30
C LYS A 741 -4.56 -6.12 -14.13
N GLY A 742 -3.97 -5.45 -15.12
CA GLY A 742 -4.62 -4.36 -15.87
C GLY A 742 -5.40 -4.82 -17.10
N LEU A 743 -4.91 -5.83 -17.82
CA LEU A 743 -5.53 -6.28 -19.07
C LEU A 743 -6.41 -7.52 -18.88
N LEU A 744 -5.93 -8.50 -18.10
CA LEU A 744 -6.63 -9.79 -17.96
C LEU A 744 -7.67 -9.79 -16.82
N TYR A 745 -7.30 -9.29 -15.63
CA TYR A 745 -8.11 -9.32 -14.41
C TYR A 745 -8.94 -8.07 -14.13
N ASP A 746 -8.98 -7.10 -15.06
CA ASP A 746 -9.82 -5.93 -14.87
C ASP A 746 -11.30 -6.34 -14.71
N THR A 747 -11.95 -5.77 -13.70
CA THR A 747 -13.36 -5.98 -13.40
C THR A 747 -14.27 -5.19 -14.34
N SER A 748 -13.72 -4.19 -15.05
CA SER A 748 -14.46 -3.47 -16.07
C SER A 748 -14.81 -4.37 -17.26
N LYS A 749 -15.77 -3.95 -18.08
CA LYS A 749 -16.10 -4.62 -19.36
C LYS A 749 -14.90 -4.70 -20.33
N GLN A 750 -13.77 -4.08 -20.02
CA GLN A 750 -12.55 -4.09 -20.85
C GLN A 750 -11.60 -5.25 -20.49
N GLY A 751 -11.78 -5.90 -19.33
CA GLY A 751 -10.96 -7.04 -18.92
C GLY A 751 -11.18 -8.26 -19.80
N ILE A 752 -10.13 -8.79 -20.41
CA ILE A 752 -10.23 -9.84 -21.44
C ILE A 752 -10.83 -11.14 -20.88
N ILE A 753 -10.45 -11.56 -19.66
CA ILE A 753 -10.96 -12.81 -19.09
C ILE A 753 -12.45 -12.66 -18.75
N ASN A 754 -12.87 -11.53 -18.19
CA ASN A 754 -14.28 -11.25 -17.93
C ASN A 754 -15.08 -11.19 -19.25
N GLN A 755 -14.55 -10.57 -20.30
CA GLN A 755 -15.19 -10.60 -21.63
C GLN A 755 -15.37 -12.03 -22.15
N MET A 756 -14.34 -12.88 -22.03
CA MET A 756 -14.42 -14.28 -22.46
C MET A 756 -15.45 -15.08 -21.65
N ILE A 757 -15.53 -14.87 -20.32
CA ILE A 757 -16.52 -15.54 -19.46
C ILE A 757 -17.94 -15.08 -19.81
N LEU A 758 -18.16 -13.77 -19.92
CA LEU A 758 -19.47 -13.20 -20.22
C LEU A 758 -19.92 -13.49 -21.65
N TRP A 759 -18.98 -13.73 -22.58
CA TRP A 759 -19.28 -14.15 -23.95
C TRP A 759 -20.05 -15.48 -24.00
N PHE A 760 -19.86 -16.40 -23.05
CA PHE A 760 -20.68 -17.61 -22.98
C PHE A 760 -22.16 -17.32 -22.68
N ASN A 761 -22.47 -16.22 -21.98
CA ASN A 761 -23.85 -15.83 -21.70
C ASN A 761 -24.61 -15.37 -22.94
N THR A 762 -23.91 -14.98 -24.02
CA THR A 762 -24.54 -14.55 -25.27
C THR A 762 -24.86 -15.73 -26.20
N TRP A 763 -24.47 -16.96 -25.82
CA TRP A 763 -24.73 -18.15 -26.63
C TRP A 763 -26.22 -18.49 -26.67
N PRO A 764 -26.74 -18.95 -27.83
CA PRO A 764 -28.11 -19.45 -27.92
C PRO A 764 -28.35 -20.58 -26.90
N VAL A 765 -29.50 -20.55 -26.23
CA VAL A 765 -29.86 -21.54 -25.19
C VAL A 765 -29.67 -23.00 -25.67
N PRO A 766 -30.05 -23.40 -26.90
CA PRO A 766 -29.80 -24.77 -27.37
C PRO A 766 -28.32 -25.17 -27.41
N ALA A 767 -27.42 -24.24 -27.78
CA ALA A 767 -25.99 -24.47 -27.82
C ALA A 767 -25.41 -24.61 -26.41
N ALA A 768 -25.84 -23.76 -25.48
CA ALA A 768 -25.42 -23.84 -24.08
C ALA A 768 -25.83 -25.18 -23.44
N ILE A 769 -27.06 -25.64 -23.70
CA ILE A 769 -27.55 -26.96 -23.24
C ILE A 769 -26.68 -28.08 -23.82
N ALA A 770 -26.47 -28.09 -25.15
CA ALA A 770 -25.67 -29.11 -25.81
C ALA A 770 -24.25 -29.20 -25.21
N VAL A 771 -23.59 -28.06 -24.98
CA VAL A 771 -22.26 -28.02 -24.37
C VAL A 771 -22.27 -28.52 -22.94
N LYS A 772 -23.25 -28.14 -22.11
CA LYS A 772 -23.40 -28.66 -20.73
C LYS A 772 -23.54 -30.19 -20.72
N PHE A 773 -24.34 -30.76 -21.63
CA PHE A 773 -24.50 -32.21 -21.76
C PHE A 773 -23.27 -32.91 -22.32
N ILE A 774 -22.55 -32.30 -23.28
CA ILE A 774 -21.28 -32.85 -23.80
C ILE A 774 -20.22 -32.88 -22.69
N VAL A 775 -20.10 -31.81 -21.91
CA VAL A 775 -19.16 -31.75 -20.78
C VAL A 775 -19.54 -32.80 -19.73
N LEU A 776 -20.83 -32.90 -19.36
CA LEU A 776 -21.31 -33.92 -18.43
C LEU A 776 -21.03 -35.34 -18.95
N ALA A 777 -21.32 -35.60 -20.23
CA ALA A 777 -21.05 -36.88 -20.88
C ALA A 777 -19.55 -37.20 -20.90
N ALA A 778 -18.69 -36.21 -21.14
CA ALA A 778 -17.24 -36.37 -21.07
C ALA A 778 -16.78 -36.73 -19.65
N PHE A 779 -17.29 -36.04 -18.61
CA PHE A 779 -16.98 -36.38 -17.21
C PHE A 779 -17.46 -37.78 -16.83
N VAL A 780 -18.67 -38.16 -17.24
CA VAL A 780 -19.21 -39.50 -17.02
C VAL A 780 -18.40 -40.55 -17.77
N LEU A 781 -18.02 -40.29 -19.02
CA LEU A 781 -17.16 -41.17 -19.81
C LEU A 781 -15.79 -41.34 -19.16
N ILE A 782 -15.16 -40.27 -18.68
CA ILE A 782 -13.91 -40.32 -17.93
C ILE A 782 -14.08 -41.16 -16.65
N ALA A 783 -15.15 -40.95 -15.90
CA ALA A 783 -15.44 -41.73 -14.69
C ALA A 783 -15.66 -43.22 -15.00
N ILE A 784 -16.40 -43.55 -16.07
CA ILE A 784 -16.62 -44.92 -16.53
C ILE A 784 -15.30 -45.54 -17.01
N VAL A 785 -14.48 -44.82 -17.78
CA VAL A 785 -13.17 -45.29 -18.24
C VAL A 785 -12.24 -45.54 -17.06
N CYS A 786 -12.18 -44.62 -16.09
CA CYS A 786 -11.43 -44.82 -14.85
C CYS A 786 -11.95 -46.04 -14.08
N PHE A 787 -13.27 -46.21 -13.95
CA PHE A 787 -13.88 -47.35 -13.28
C PHE A 787 -13.63 -48.69 -13.99
N MET A 788 -13.71 -48.72 -15.33
CA MET A 788 -13.39 -49.90 -16.15
C MET A 788 -11.90 -50.26 -16.09
N GLN A 789 -11.01 -49.28 -16.03
CA GLN A 789 -9.58 -49.53 -15.83
C GLN A 789 -9.30 -50.11 -14.43
N VAL A 790 -10.09 -49.72 -13.42
CA VAL A 790 -10.01 -50.27 -12.06
C VAL A 790 -10.55 -51.71 -11.98
N SER A 791 -11.61 -52.04 -12.73
CA SER A 791 -12.21 -53.39 -12.67
C SER A 791 -11.40 -54.46 -13.41
N LYS A 792 -10.59 -54.09 -14.41
CA LYS A 792 -9.85 -55.04 -15.27
C LYS A 792 -8.56 -55.64 -14.67
N LYS A 793 -8.04 -55.14 -13.55
CA LYS A 793 -6.77 -55.63 -12.96
C LYS A 793 -7.02 -56.39 -11.67
N GLU A 794 -6.73 -57.70 -11.65
CA GLU A 794 -6.99 -58.53 -10.47
C GLU A 794 -6.02 -58.31 -9.29
N ASN A 795 -4.76 -57.90 -9.50
CA ASN A 795 -3.72 -58.16 -8.48
C ASN A 795 -2.95 -56.98 -7.83
N GLU A 796 -3.38 -55.70 -7.92
CA GLU A 796 -2.66 -54.58 -7.29
C GLU A 796 -3.59 -53.67 -6.45
N ARG A 797 -3.56 -53.87 -5.11
CA ARG A 797 -4.45 -53.23 -4.12
C ARG A 797 -4.29 -51.70 -4.02
N GLY A 798 -3.12 -51.16 -4.37
CA GLY A 798 -2.80 -49.73 -4.28
C GLY A 798 -3.37 -48.87 -5.41
N GLU A 799 -3.36 -49.37 -6.66
CA GLU A 799 -3.93 -48.66 -7.81
C GLU A 799 -5.46 -48.58 -7.73
N LYS A 800 -6.10 -49.64 -7.20
CA LYS A 800 -7.56 -49.68 -6.95
C LYS A 800 -8.00 -48.60 -5.95
N LEU A 801 -7.20 -48.35 -4.90
CA LEU A 801 -7.46 -47.31 -3.91
C LEU A 801 -7.29 -45.91 -4.49
N PHE A 802 -6.28 -45.67 -5.32
CA PHE A 802 -6.00 -44.34 -5.89
C PHE A 802 -7.01 -43.94 -6.98
N ALA A 803 -7.31 -44.84 -7.91
CA ALA A 803 -8.30 -44.58 -8.95
C ALA A 803 -9.75 -44.60 -8.43
N GLY A 804 -10.04 -45.43 -7.41
CA GLY A 804 -11.29 -45.37 -6.65
C GLY A 804 -11.43 -44.06 -5.87
N ALA A 805 -10.34 -43.53 -5.30
CA ALA A 805 -10.33 -42.22 -4.66
C ALA A 805 -10.54 -41.08 -5.68
N ILE A 806 -9.91 -41.11 -6.85
CA ILE A 806 -10.14 -40.10 -7.91
C ILE A 806 -11.58 -40.17 -8.41
N GLY A 807 -12.10 -41.36 -8.72
CA GLY A 807 -13.50 -41.54 -9.13
C GLY A 807 -14.46 -41.05 -8.04
N GLY A 808 -14.21 -41.41 -6.78
CA GLY A 808 -14.98 -40.95 -5.62
C GLY A 808 -14.90 -39.43 -5.43
N ILE A 809 -13.74 -38.80 -5.62
CA ILE A 809 -13.56 -37.35 -5.54
C ILE A 809 -14.28 -36.65 -6.69
N VAL A 810 -14.18 -37.14 -7.92
CA VAL A 810 -14.89 -36.57 -9.08
C VAL A 810 -16.41 -36.70 -8.89
N SER A 811 -16.91 -37.86 -8.45
CA SER A 811 -18.31 -38.04 -8.10
C SER A 811 -18.75 -37.18 -6.92
N ALA A 812 -17.92 -37.03 -5.88
CA ALA A 812 -18.19 -36.17 -4.74
C ALA A 812 -18.19 -34.68 -5.11
N LEU A 813 -17.33 -34.23 -6.02
CA LEU A 813 -17.29 -32.86 -6.53
C LEU A 813 -18.51 -32.54 -7.39
N ILE A 814 -18.93 -33.49 -8.25
CA ILE A 814 -20.16 -33.38 -9.03
C ILE A 814 -21.38 -33.33 -8.09
N LEU A 815 -21.42 -34.20 -7.07
CA LEU A 815 -22.48 -34.18 -6.06
C LEU A 815 -22.45 -32.89 -5.23
N LEU A 816 -21.28 -32.41 -4.80
CA LEU A 816 -21.14 -31.15 -4.06
C LEU A 816 -21.53 -29.92 -4.89
N ALA A 817 -21.45 -29.99 -6.22
CA ALA A 817 -21.90 -28.91 -7.10
C ALA A 817 -23.40 -28.95 -7.41
N ILE A 818 -24.04 -30.12 -7.27
CA ILE A 818 -25.46 -30.31 -7.63
C ILE A 818 -26.36 -30.32 -6.39
N VAL A 819 -25.90 -30.92 -5.30
CA VAL A 819 -26.67 -31.12 -4.05
C VAL A 819 -27.05 -29.80 -3.37
N PRO A 820 -26.21 -28.75 -3.28
CA PRO A 820 -26.60 -27.49 -2.65
C PRO A 820 -27.73 -26.77 -3.41
N GLU A 821 -27.65 -26.69 -4.74
CA GLU A 821 -28.71 -26.16 -5.60
C GLU A 821 -30.00 -27.00 -5.51
N PHE A 822 -29.87 -28.33 -5.49
CA PHE A 822 -31.00 -29.25 -5.36
C PHE A 822 -31.67 -29.15 -3.97
N MET A 823 -30.89 -28.98 -2.90
CA MET A 823 -31.37 -28.84 -1.52
C MET A 823 -32.02 -27.48 -1.23
N LYS A 824 -31.66 -26.42 -1.97
CA LYS A 824 -32.25 -25.08 -1.79
C LYS A 824 -33.63 -24.92 -2.44
N ASP A 825 -33.81 -25.42 -3.68
CA ASP A 825 -34.98 -25.13 -4.51
C ASP A 825 -35.61 -26.38 -5.19
N GLY A 826 -35.12 -27.59 -4.88
CA GLY A 826 -35.65 -28.85 -5.43
C GLY A 826 -35.36 -29.07 -6.92
N LEU A 827 -36.21 -29.87 -7.58
CA LEU A 827 -36.07 -30.27 -9.00
C LEU A 827 -36.04 -29.07 -9.97
N PHE A 828 -36.64 -27.94 -9.61
CA PHE A 828 -36.73 -26.73 -10.45
C PHE A 828 -35.40 -25.99 -10.62
N ALA A 829 -34.50 -26.02 -9.63
CA ALA A 829 -33.16 -25.45 -9.79
C ALA A 829 -32.29 -26.31 -10.71
N PHE A 830 -32.40 -27.63 -10.62
CA PHE A 830 -31.70 -28.57 -11.49
C PHE A 830 -32.08 -28.36 -12.97
N THR A 831 -33.37 -28.20 -13.27
CA THR A 831 -33.83 -27.90 -14.64
C THR A 831 -33.37 -26.52 -15.11
N ARG A 832 -33.37 -25.49 -14.26
CA ARG A 832 -32.86 -24.15 -14.62
C ARG A 832 -31.37 -24.15 -14.95
N VAL A 833 -30.54 -24.85 -14.17
CA VAL A 833 -29.08 -24.88 -14.36
C VAL A 833 -28.69 -25.64 -15.64
N PHE A 834 -29.32 -26.78 -15.93
CA PHE A 834 -28.97 -27.62 -17.09
C PHE A 834 -29.75 -27.29 -18.38
N LEU A 835 -30.99 -26.79 -18.28
CA LEU A 835 -31.85 -26.45 -19.43
C LEU A 835 -31.96 -24.94 -19.71
N GLY A 836 -31.28 -24.09 -18.92
CA GLY A 836 -31.15 -22.65 -19.18
C GLY A 836 -29.86 -22.28 -19.93
N GLY A 837 -29.75 -21.02 -20.36
CA GLY A 837 -28.51 -20.43 -20.87
C GLY A 837 -27.39 -20.39 -19.82
N PHE A 838 -26.20 -19.91 -20.19
CA PHE A 838 -25.18 -19.58 -19.20
C PHE A 838 -25.53 -18.26 -18.50
N ASP A 839 -25.36 -18.20 -17.18
CA ASP A 839 -25.60 -17.01 -16.35
C ASP A 839 -24.36 -16.71 -15.49
N PHE A 840 -23.21 -16.56 -16.14
CA PHE A 840 -21.99 -16.18 -15.46
C PHE A 840 -22.04 -14.72 -15.03
N LYS A 841 -21.64 -14.44 -13.79
CA LYS A 841 -21.47 -13.06 -13.30
C LYS A 841 -20.05 -12.57 -13.56
N GLU A 842 -19.89 -11.26 -13.62
CA GLU A 842 -18.58 -10.60 -13.64
C GLU A 842 -17.73 -11.08 -12.47
N GLN A 843 -16.50 -11.53 -12.75
CA GLN A 843 -15.60 -12.06 -11.74
C GLN A 843 -14.74 -10.93 -11.15
N LYS A 844 -14.81 -10.80 -9.83
CA LYS A 844 -14.07 -9.82 -9.04
C LYS A 844 -12.72 -10.37 -8.59
N PHE A 845 -11.88 -10.82 -9.53
CA PHE A 845 -10.65 -11.60 -9.26
C PHE A 845 -9.83 -11.11 -8.06
N LEU A 846 -9.37 -9.86 -8.10
CA LEU A 846 -8.50 -9.27 -7.07
C LEU A 846 -9.27 -8.57 -5.95
N GLN A 847 -10.59 -8.47 -6.06
CA GLN A 847 -11.47 -7.78 -5.10
C GLN A 847 -12.27 -8.76 -4.24
N ASP A 848 -12.33 -10.04 -4.59
CA ASP A 848 -12.95 -11.10 -3.78
C ASP A 848 -12.01 -11.55 -2.65
N PRO A 849 -12.38 -11.36 -1.37
CA PRO A 849 -11.52 -11.73 -0.23
C PRO A 849 -11.18 -13.21 -0.11
N ASN A 850 -11.98 -14.10 -0.68
CA ASN A 850 -11.76 -15.53 -0.57
C ASN A 850 -10.85 -16.06 -1.69
N MET A 851 -10.95 -15.46 -2.88
CA MET A 851 -10.26 -15.95 -4.08
C MET A 851 -9.05 -15.11 -4.48
N ALA A 852 -8.93 -13.88 -4.00
CA ALA A 852 -7.84 -12.97 -4.40
C ALA A 852 -6.45 -13.59 -4.24
N MET A 853 -6.19 -14.34 -3.16
CA MET A 853 -4.88 -14.97 -2.95
C MET A 853 -4.51 -15.96 -4.05
N LEU A 854 -5.48 -16.74 -4.53
CA LEU A 854 -5.27 -17.69 -5.63
C LEU A 854 -4.92 -16.94 -6.92
N TRP A 855 -5.67 -15.88 -7.23
CA TRP A 855 -5.45 -15.07 -8.44
C TRP A 855 -4.14 -14.27 -8.41
N VAL A 856 -3.62 -13.95 -7.23
CA VAL A 856 -2.29 -13.34 -7.09
C VAL A 856 -1.16 -14.30 -7.47
N VAL A 857 -1.33 -15.60 -7.23
CA VAL A 857 -0.28 -16.62 -7.45
C VAL A 857 -0.21 -17.07 -8.91
N ILE A 858 -1.34 -17.11 -9.62
CA ILE A 858 -1.44 -17.65 -10.99
C ILE A 858 -0.46 -17.01 -12.00
N PRO A 859 -0.30 -15.67 -12.07
CA PRO A 859 0.65 -15.04 -13.00
C PRO A 859 2.09 -15.52 -12.78
N SER A 860 2.48 -15.72 -11.52
CA SER A 860 3.81 -16.20 -11.16
C SER A 860 4.00 -17.65 -11.60
N ILE A 861 2.99 -18.50 -11.43
CA ILE A 861 3.05 -19.89 -11.91
C ILE A 861 3.22 -19.93 -13.43
N TRP A 862 2.45 -19.13 -14.15
CA TRP A 862 2.53 -19.04 -15.61
C TRP A 862 3.94 -18.60 -16.08
N ALA A 863 4.51 -17.58 -15.44
CA ALA A 863 5.86 -17.10 -15.78
C ALA A 863 6.96 -18.13 -15.51
N HIS A 864 6.84 -18.94 -14.45
CA HIS A 864 7.87 -19.90 -14.04
C HIS A 864 7.70 -21.31 -14.62
N ALA A 865 6.51 -21.65 -15.14
CA ALA A 865 6.19 -22.98 -15.66
C ALA A 865 7.17 -23.45 -16.75
N GLY A 866 7.48 -22.57 -17.70
CA GLY A 866 8.40 -22.85 -18.81
C GLY A 866 9.84 -23.10 -18.33
N PRO A 867 10.54 -22.09 -17.77
CA PRO A 867 11.93 -22.27 -17.33
C PRO A 867 12.11 -23.38 -16.30
N GLY A 868 11.16 -23.54 -15.39
CA GLY A 868 11.20 -24.58 -14.36
C GLY A 868 11.21 -26.00 -14.94
N CYS A 869 10.66 -26.21 -16.14
CA CYS A 869 10.58 -27.55 -16.73
C CYS A 869 11.94 -27.99 -17.30
N LEU A 870 12.85 -27.06 -17.62
CA LEU A 870 14.16 -27.35 -18.23
C LEU A 870 15.02 -28.25 -17.37
N ILE A 871 15.06 -28.00 -16.06
CA ILE A 871 15.88 -28.78 -15.14
C ILE A 871 15.39 -30.24 -15.05
N TYR A 872 14.07 -30.44 -15.07
CA TYR A 872 13.46 -31.77 -15.08
C TYR A 872 13.60 -32.46 -16.44
N LEU A 873 13.42 -31.72 -17.54
CA LEU A 873 13.61 -32.24 -18.89
C LEU A 873 15.06 -32.67 -19.14
N ALA A 874 16.03 -31.91 -18.65
CA ALA A 874 17.45 -32.26 -18.72
C ALA A 874 17.75 -33.53 -17.91
N ALA A 875 17.17 -33.66 -16.71
CA ALA A 875 17.33 -34.86 -15.89
C ALA A 875 16.65 -36.09 -16.48
N LEU A 876 15.45 -35.95 -17.08
CA LEU A 876 14.75 -37.03 -17.77
C LEU A 876 15.54 -37.57 -18.97
N LYS A 877 16.22 -36.69 -19.70
CA LYS A 877 17.15 -37.09 -20.78
C LYS A 877 18.40 -37.82 -20.30
N GLY A 878 18.72 -37.74 -19.01
CA GLY A 878 19.83 -38.47 -18.40
C GLY A 878 19.50 -39.90 -18.02
N ILE A 879 18.22 -40.31 -18.10
CA ILE A 879 17.79 -41.68 -17.82
C ILE A 879 18.15 -42.56 -19.03
N PRO A 880 18.85 -43.71 -18.85
CA PRO A 880 19.23 -44.58 -19.95
C PRO A 880 18.01 -45.14 -20.71
N ASP A 881 18.06 -45.10 -22.05
CA ASP A 881 16.98 -45.57 -22.92
C ASP A 881 16.62 -47.05 -22.68
N ALA A 882 17.61 -47.87 -22.30
CA ALA A 882 17.43 -49.29 -21.97
C ALA A 882 16.37 -49.53 -20.87
N GLN A 883 16.18 -48.60 -19.92
CA GLN A 883 15.13 -48.72 -18.90
C GLN A 883 13.73 -48.54 -19.51
N TYR A 884 13.59 -47.66 -20.50
CA TYR A 884 12.32 -47.44 -21.20
C TYR A 884 12.00 -48.58 -22.15
N GLU A 885 12.99 -49.08 -22.88
CA GLU A 885 12.86 -50.23 -23.79
C GLU A 885 12.49 -51.51 -23.04
N ALA A 886 13.15 -51.81 -21.92
CA ALA A 886 12.80 -52.94 -21.08
C ALA A 886 11.34 -52.85 -20.58
N ALA A 887 10.92 -51.64 -20.17
CA ALA A 887 9.55 -51.41 -19.75
C ALA A 887 8.53 -51.54 -20.89
N ASP A 888 8.90 -51.16 -22.13
CA ASP A 888 8.07 -51.39 -23.31
C ASP A 888 7.90 -52.87 -23.63
N ILE A 889 8.98 -53.66 -23.49
CA ILE A 889 8.95 -55.13 -23.64
C ILE A 889 8.03 -55.75 -22.59
N ASP A 890 8.05 -55.24 -21.35
CA ASP A 890 7.18 -55.67 -20.25
C ASP A 890 5.72 -55.14 -20.36
N GLY A 891 5.37 -54.45 -21.45
CA GLY A 891 4.04 -53.90 -21.68
C GLY A 891 3.67 -52.77 -20.71
N ALA A 892 4.66 -52.06 -20.15
CA ALA A 892 4.42 -50.95 -19.25
C ALA A 892 3.96 -49.69 -20.01
N GLY A 893 2.71 -49.29 -19.80
CA GLY A 893 2.19 -48.02 -20.34
C GLY A 893 2.86 -46.78 -19.73
N VAL A 894 2.60 -45.61 -20.34
CA VAL A 894 3.20 -44.30 -19.98
C VAL A 894 3.12 -44.01 -18.48
N TRP A 895 1.97 -44.25 -17.84
CA TRP A 895 1.81 -44.01 -16.40
C TRP A 895 2.70 -44.90 -15.53
N LYS A 896 2.88 -46.17 -15.90
CA LYS A 896 3.77 -47.09 -15.18
C LYS A 896 5.21 -46.60 -15.28
N LYS A 897 5.65 -46.15 -16.46
CA LYS A 897 6.97 -45.55 -16.67
C LYS A 897 7.16 -44.26 -15.86
N VAL A 898 6.14 -43.40 -15.81
CA VAL A 898 6.19 -42.17 -14.98
C VAL A 898 6.41 -42.50 -13.50
N VAL A 899 5.63 -43.42 -12.94
CA VAL A 899 5.65 -43.73 -11.50
C VAL A 899 6.86 -44.57 -11.10
N HIS A 900 7.27 -45.53 -11.92
CA HIS A 900 8.30 -46.52 -11.56
C HIS A 900 9.69 -46.22 -12.14
N ILE A 901 9.79 -45.38 -13.17
CA ILE A 901 11.07 -45.03 -13.80
C ILE A 901 11.36 -43.53 -13.63
N MET A 902 10.46 -42.65 -14.10
CA MET A 902 10.74 -41.21 -14.12
C MET A 902 10.81 -40.59 -12.72
N ILE A 903 9.76 -40.73 -11.90
CA ILE A 903 9.69 -40.13 -10.56
C ILE A 903 10.81 -40.64 -9.63
N PRO A 904 11.13 -41.96 -9.58
CA PRO A 904 12.21 -42.45 -8.73
C PRO A 904 13.58 -41.89 -9.11
N ASN A 905 13.88 -41.79 -10.42
CA ASN A 905 15.12 -41.17 -10.91
C ASN A 905 15.15 -39.65 -10.65
N LEU A 906 14.01 -38.97 -10.71
CA LEU A 906 13.91 -37.53 -10.43
C LEU A 906 13.81 -37.18 -8.94
N LYS A 907 13.58 -38.14 -8.05
CA LYS A 907 13.24 -37.91 -6.63
C LYS A 907 14.22 -36.98 -5.91
N ALA A 908 15.52 -37.14 -6.15
CA ALA A 908 16.55 -36.29 -5.53
C ALA A 908 16.46 -34.84 -6.03
N LEU A 909 16.27 -34.65 -7.34
CA LEU A 909 16.13 -33.34 -7.96
C LEU A 909 14.83 -32.64 -7.52
N ILE A 910 13.71 -33.37 -7.50
CA ILE A 910 12.41 -32.89 -7.00
C ILE A 910 12.58 -32.41 -5.55
N LEU A 911 13.21 -33.20 -4.68
CA LEU A 911 13.39 -32.80 -3.28
C LEU A 911 14.24 -31.54 -3.12
N ILE A 912 15.33 -31.40 -3.90
CA ILE A 912 16.19 -30.22 -3.87
C ILE A 912 15.43 -28.97 -4.35
N ASN A 913 14.72 -29.08 -5.48
CA ASN A 913 13.97 -27.96 -6.03
C ASN A 913 12.78 -27.57 -5.16
N PHE A 914 12.19 -28.53 -4.45
CA PHE A 914 11.12 -28.27 -3.49
C PHE A 914 11.59 -27.33 -2.37
N VAL A 915 12.85 -27.44 -1.91
CA VAL A 915 13.44 -26.48 -0.93
C VAL A 915 13.31 -25.06 -1.49
N GLY A 916 13.84 -24.87 -2.70
CA GLY A 916 13.96 -23.57 -3.33
C GLY A 916 12.59 -22.97 -3.65
N ALA A 917 11.64 -23.81 -4.07
CA ALA A 917 10.27 -23.40 -4.32
C ALA A 917 9.57 -22.92 -3.04
N VAL A 918 9.70 -23.64 -1.92
CA VAL A 918 9.13 -23.22 -0.64
C VAL A 918 9.77 -21.92 -0.16
N VAL A 919 11.11 -21.84 -0.10
CA VAL A 919 11.82 -20.63 0.34
C VAL A 919 11.50 -19.44 -0.56
N GLY A 920 11.50 -19.64 -1.88
CA GLY A 920 11.14 -18.61 -2.86
C GLY A 920 9.70 -18.11 -2.69
N ALA A 921 8.75 -19.00 -2.39
CA ALA A 921 7.36 -18.62 -2.15
C ALA A 921 7.19 -17.76 -0.88
N PHE A 922 7.97 -18.02 0.18
CA PHE A 922 7.97 -17.18 1.38
C PHE A 922 8.52 -15.76 1.12
N HIS A 923 9.43 -15.62 0.16
CA HIS A 923 10.02 -14.33 -0.24
C HIS A 923 9.20 -13.57 -1.29
N ALA A 924 8.17 -14.16 -1.88
CA ALA A 924 7.45 -13.62 -3.03
C ALA A 924 6.40 -12.52 -2.68
N SER A 925 6.63 -11.72 -1.64
CA SER A 925 5.74 -10.64 -1.21
C SER A 925 5.58 -9.53 -2.26
N GLN A 926 6.55 -9.38 -3.17
CA GLN A 926 6.50 -8.41 -4.27
C GLN A 926 5.32 -8.67 -5.23
N ASN A 927 4.97 -9.94 -5.47
CA ASN A 927 3.85 -10.27 -6.34
C ASN A 927 2.54 -9.78 -5.75
N VAL A 928 2.35 -10.02 -4.45
CA VAL A 928 1.20 -9.53 -3.69
C VAL A 928 1.15 -8.01 -3.70
N PHE A 929 2.30 -7.36 -3.47
CA PHE A 929 2.40 -5.90 -3.48
C PHE A 929 1.87 -5.30 -4.79
N VAL A 930 2.35 -5.80 -5.94
CA VAL A 930 1.97 -5.28 -7.25
C VAL A 930 0.51 -5.61 -7.58
N MET A 931 0.05 -6.82 -7.26
CA MET A 931 -1.29 -7.29 -7.64
C MET A 931 -2.39 -6.63 -6.81
N THR A 932 -2.30 -6.71 -5.48
CA THR A 932 -3.39 -6.32 -4.55
C THR A 932 -2.97 -5.31 -3.50
N GLY A 933 -1.67 -5.11 -3.25
CA GLY A 933 -1.19 -4.29 -2.13
C GLY A 933 -1.59 -4.84 -0.75
N GLY A 934 -1.93 -6.13 -0.66
CA GLY A 934 -2.36 -6.80 0.57
C GLY A 934 -3.87 -6.97 0.74
N GLY A 935 -4.70 -6.31 -0.08
CA GLY A 935 -6.17 -6.41 0.00
C GLY A 935 -6.77 -7.69 -0.64
N PRO A 936 -8.11 -7.81 -0.69
CA PRO A 936 -9.10 -7.02 0.05
C PRO A 936 -9.16 -7.46 1.53
N GLU A 937 -9.49 -6.55 2.45
CA GLU A 937 -9.56 -6.84 3.90
C GLU A 937 -8.28 -7.41 4.55
N ASP A 938 -7.13 -7.07 3.97
CA ASP A 938 -5.84 -7.71 4.24
C ASP A 938 -5.80 -9.22 3.94
N LYS A 939 -6.72 -9.81 3.16
CA LYS A 939 -6.73 -11.27 2.89
C LYS A 939 -5.54 -11.76 2.09
N THR A 940 -4.86 -10.87 1.37
CA THR A 940 -3.61 -11.21 0.68
C THR A 940 -2.37 -10.68 1.38
N MET A 941 -2.50 -10.06 2.56
CA MET A 941 -1.39 -9.45 3.28
C MET A 941 -0.42 -10.50 3.83
N THR A 942 0.66 -10.76 3.08
CA THR A 942 1.73 -11.64 3.57
C THR A 942 2.59 -10.94 4.61
N VAL A 943 3.22 -11.70 5.50
CA VAL A 943 4.13 -11.11 6.49
C VAL A 943 5.32 -10.41 5.83
N GLY A 944 5.82 -10.93 4.70
CA GLY A 944 6.87 -10.24 3.94
C GLY A 944 6.42 -8.86 3.44
N LEU A 945 5.13 -8.71 3.10
CA LEU A 945 4.55 -7.43 2.72
C LEU A 945 4.33 -6.52 3.94
N TYR A 946 3.88 -7.07 5.06
CA TYR A 946 3.78 -6.36 6.34
C TYR A 946 5.13 -5.79 6.80
N ILE A 947 6.20 -6.59 6.75
CA ILE A 947 7.57 -6.16 7.08
C ILE A 947 7.99 -4.98 6.18
N TRP A 948 7.67 -5.04 4.89
CA TRP A 948 8.02 -3.97 3.95
C TRP A 948 7.28 -2.67 4.28
N PHE A 949 5.97 -2.72 4.52
CA PHE A 949 5.19 -1.54 4.90
C PHE A 949 5.70 -0.91 6.20
N ASN A 950 5.91 -1.71 7.24
CA ASN A 950 6.36 -1.20 8.52
C ASN A 950 7.77 -0.60 8.43
N ALA A 951 8.68 -1.21 7.67
CA ALA A 951 10.05 -0.71 7.56
C ALA A 951 10.15 0.55 6.70
N PHE A 952 9.49 0.57 5.54
CA PHE A 952 9.74 1.58 4.51
C PHE A 952 8.63 2.64 4.37
N MET A 953 7.42 2.36 4.86
CA MET A 953 6.33 3.36 4.89
C MET A 953 6.14 3.96 6.28
N PHE A 954 6.24 3.15 7.33
CA PHE A 954 6.01 3.61 8.72
C PHE A 954 7.30 3.80 9.53
N LEU A 955 8.47 3.47 8.97
CA LEU A 955 9.79 3.66 9.58
C LEU A 955 10.00 2.92 10.91
N GLU A 956 9.25 1.84 11.12
CA GLU A 956 9.36 0.96 12.29
C GLU A 956 10.35 -0.17 12.02
N PHE A 957 11.62 0.16 11.82
CA PHE A 957 12.67 -0.81 11.48
C PHE A 957 12.87 -1.88 12.56
N GLY A 958 12.75 -1.52 13.84
CA GLY A 958 12.90 -2.47 14.95
C GLY A 958 11.83 -3.57 14.92
N VAL A 959 10.56 -3.19 14.86
CA VAL A 959 9.40 -4.10 14.74
C VAL A 959 9.50 -4.95 13.48
N SER A 960 9.83 -4.32 12.34
CA SER A 960 9.94 -5.00 11.04
C SER A 960 11.05 -6.05 11.02
N THR A 961 12.21 -5.75 11.62
CA THR A 961 13.33 -6.68 11.64
C THR A 961 13.10 -7.81 12.65
N ALA A 962 12.39 -7.55 13.76
CA ALA A 962 11.94 -8.60 14.66
C ALA A 962 10.99 -9.59 13.96
N ALA A 963 10.01 -9.09 13.20
CA ALA A 963 9.12 -9.92 12.38
C ALA A 963 9.89 -10.74 11.32
N ALA A 964 10.89 -10.14 10.66
CA ALA A 964 11.75 -10.83 9.71
C ALA A 964 12.54 -11.98 10.35
N TRP A 965 13.08 -11.78 11.56
CA TRP A 965 13.80 -12.82 12.30
C TRP A 965 12.91 -13.99 12.71
N ILE A 966 11.65 -13.74 13.08
CA ILE A 966 10.69 -14.81 13.41
C ILE A 966 10.48 -15.74 12.21
N ILE A 967 10.26 -15.17 11.02
CA ILE A 967 10.12 -15.96 9.78
C ILE A 967 11.43 -16.61 9.39
N GLY A 968 12.54 -15.87 9.46
CA GLY A 968 13.86 -16.36 9.12
C GLY A 968 14.24 -17.60 9.94
N ALA A 969 14.01 -17.58 11.26
CA ALA A 969 14.30 -18.73 12.11
C ALA A 969 13.43 -19.95 11.81
N MET A 970 12.15 -19.74 11.48
CA MET A 970 11.28 -20.81 11.01
C MET A 970 11.81 -21.43 9.71
N LEU A 971 12.19 -20.61 8.73
CA LEU A 971 12.75 -21.08 7.46
C LEU A 971 14.08 -21.82 7.66
N ILE A 972 14.96 -21.32 8.53
CA ILE A 972 16.21 -22.01 8.89
C ILE A 972 15.90 -23.38 9.51
N GLY A 973 14.93 -23.46 10.43
CA GLY A 973 14.50 -24.73 11.01
C GLY A 973 13.94 -25.72 9.98
N PHE A 974 13.13 -25.22 9.04
CA PHE A 974 12.61 -26.01 7.92
C PHE A 974 13.74 -26.53 7.01
N THR A 975 14.65 -25.66 6.58
CA THR A 975 15.80 -26.03 5.74
C THR A 975 16.71 -27.02 6.46
N PHE A 976 16.95 -26.85 7.76
CA PHE A 976 17.76 -27.77 8.55
C PHE A 976 17.13 -29.17 8.61
N ASN A 977 15.84 -29.26 8.94
CA ASN A 977 15.11 -30.53 8.95
C ASN A 977 15.20 -31.21 7.57
N GLN A 978 15.12 -30.43 6.49
CA GLN A 978 15.22 -30.96 5.14
C GLN A 978 16.63 -31.48 4.79
N LEU A 979 17.69 -30.74 5.13
CA LEU A 979 19.07 -31.19 4.92
C LEU A 979 19.35 -32.52 5.63
N ARG A 980 18.75 -32.73 6.81
CA ARG A 980 18.80 -34.01 7.52
C ARG A 980 18.14 -35.16 6.74
N ILE A 981 17.05 -34.89 6.02
CA ILE A 981 16.37 -35.86 5.15
C ILE A 981 17.22 -36.15 3.91
N MET A 982 17.76 -35.11 3.27
CA MET A 982 18.62 -35.24 2.08
C MET A 982 19.87 -36.06 2.35
N ASN A 983 20.51 -35.90 3.51
CA ASN A 983 21.71 -36.66 3.89
C ASN A 983 21.48 -38.18 3.98
N LYS A 984 20.23 -38.66 4.04
CA LYS A 984 19.89 -40.08 4.01
C LYS A 984 19.73 -40.66 2.60
N LEU A 985 19.64 -39.80 1.58
CA LEU A 985 19.48 -40.23 0.19
C LEU A 985 20.86 -40.51 -0.41
N GLN A 986 21.15 -41.77 -0.75
CA GLN A 986 22.37 -42.14 -1.46
C GLN A 986 22.23 -41.77 -2.94
N PHE A 987 23.11 -40.89 -3.42
CA PHE A 987 23.25 -40.65 -4.85
C PHE A 987 23.94 -41.87 -5.48
N ARG A 988 23.17 -42.75 -6.14
CA ARG A 988 23.76 -43.77 -7.01
C ARG A 988 24.27 -43.05 -8.26
N SER A 989 25.56 -42.72 -8.29
CA SER A 989 26.22 -42.42 -9.56
C SER A 989 26.26 -43.69 -10.38
N VAL A 990 25.76 -43.65 -11.61
CA VAL A 990 25.89 -44.73 -12.58
C VAL A 990 27.38 -44.96 -12.82
N SER A 991 27.92 -46.07 -12.30
CA SER A 991 29.26 -46.54 -12.66
C SER A 991 29.19 -47.09 -14.08
N VAL A 992 29.87 -46.42 -15.02
CA VAL A 992 30.12 -46.98 -16.35
C VAL A 992 31.08 -48.16 -16.16
N GLU A 993 30.56 -49.38 -16.23
CA GLU A 993 31.39 -50.58 -16.37
C GLU A 993 32.12 -50.49 -17.71
N LYS A 994 33.45 -50.36 -17.67
CA LYS A 994 34.29 -50.62 -18.83
C LYS A 994 34.21 -52.11 -19.12
N GLU A 995 33.59 -52.50 -20.21
CA GLU A 995 33.72 -53.83 -20.79
C GLU A 995 35.21 -54.15 -20.98
N SER A 996 35.70 -55.15 -20.25
CA SER A 996 36.96 -55.80 -20.53
C SER A 996 36.77 -56.72 -21.74
N SER A 997 37.20 -56.26 -22.91
CA SER A 997 37.38 -57.14 -24.06
C SER A 997 38.56 -58.09 -23.79
N GLY A 998 38.23 -59.37 -23.65
CA GLY A 998 39.21 -60.44 -23.73
C GLY A 998 39.78 -60.54 -25.15
N GLY A 999 41.10 -60.49 -25.25
CA GLY A 999 41.86 -60.81 -26.45
C GLY A 999 43.29 -61.12 -26.03
N GLY A 1000 43.62 -62.40 -25.88
CA GLY A 1000 44.98 -62.84 -25.64
C GLY A 1000 45.88 -62.61 -26.86
N SER A 1001 47.13 -62.20 -26.66
CA SER A 1001 48.29 -63.09 -26.77
C SER A 1001 49.62 -62.30 -26.76
N SER A 1002 50.63 -62.95 -26.17
CA SER A 1002 52.05 -62.91 -26.51
C SER A 1002 52.96 -61.77 -26.00
N GLY A 1003 54.06 -62.22 -25.34
CA GLY A 1003 55.39 -61.60 -25.28
C GLY A 1003 55.56 -60.46 -24.27
N GLY A 1004 56.48 -60.46 -23.32
CA GLY A 1004 57.65 -61.30 -23.06
C GLY A 1004 58.67 -60.46 -22.29
N LYS A 1005 59.16 -61.03 -21.18
CA LYS A 1005 60.18 -60.53 -20.23
C LYS A 1005 59.77 -59.43 -19.24
#